data_AF-A0A4Y9YIQ6-F1
#
_entry.id   AF-A0A4Y9YIQ6-F1
#
_cell.length_a   1.000
_cell.length_b   1.000
_cell.length_c   1.000
_cell.angle_alpha   90.00
_cell.angle_beta   90.00
_cell.angle_gamma   90.00
#
_symmetry.space_group_name_H-M   'P 1'
#
loop_
_entity.id
_entity.type
_entity.pdbx_description
1 polymer ?
#
loop_
_entity_poly.entity_id
_entity_poly.type
_entity_poly.pdbx_seq_one_letter_code
_entity_poly.pdbx_strand_id
1 'polypeptide(L)'
;MLPRQLSLLALALAAAAPAALAQTHTPGSFEDGGSTLVSAMMMFIGNDEVVYILDKAEGNAAQIDGHAAWGAAYNIAGRMHLPNGSYVTFGGNGAAGPGGNMGDVLAPGGYSATYDTTYGDYSGSTSIRILNPCKWDDISSNADCQWFDNATLLHMQKQRWYSAAEPLGDGSIAIIGGFVEGGYINRNWPNKDPATEGGAAEPTYEFYPSKGDATVMNFMIKTSGLNSYAHTYLMPSGKMFVQANLSTMLWDWQNNQETELPAMPDGIIRVYPASGATAMMPLTPANDYSPSVLFCGGSDMPDYYWGNYSWPFYNTWTYAASAKCHYITPEPTDGSDPQYVETDDMPKGRTMGQFVHLPNGKMLVVNGGSMGTAGFSKQTLYVTSLADMPYDQSLAADPVGQPAIYDPNASSGSHWSTEGLNTSSIARLYHSSAILLPDASVLIAGSNPNLDVNMTAIYPTTYDAEVFYPPYFSATTRPSPQNVPSTLGYGGDYFNVLLPASSYSGSANDAADNTTVWIIRTGWTTHAMNMGQRSMQLNNTYTVNSNGSITLHVSQLPPNPNLFQPGPAMLFVTMSGVPSNATFVLIGSGDFGDQPTSAASALPAKVQLDNVSGSAPSGSGGSSSSTSSSGDSSSSGSTSHTGAIIGGIVGAVALVGILGAAFGVYIARQRRAASQAKPASMYAMSSVGGAGALGRRDVRNSDSSAFVPLQHENKSMWDASGNASNFSLSPYHDEPRMGGPSGEFDPYYQNAPRR
;
A
#
# COMPACT_ATOMS: atom_id res chain seq x y z
N MET A 1 -70.81 27.67 1.86
CA MET A 1 -69.95 28.83 1.55
C MET A 1 -68.51 28.36 1.57
N LEU A 2 -67.72 28.71 0.53
CA LEU A 2 -66.24 28.75 0.48
C LEU A 2 -65.43 27.49 0.90
N PRO A 3 -64.15 27.33 0.45
CA PRO A 3 -63.62 25.98 0.16
C PRO A 3 -62.15 25.75 0.62
N ARG A 4 -61.59 24.61 0.16
CA ARG A 4 -60.19 24.36 -0.23
C ARG A 4 -59.09 25.24 0.42
N GLN A 5 -58.21 24.62 1.21
CA GLN A 5 -56.75 24.67 1.00
C GLN A 5 -56.04 23.59 1.84
N LEU A 6 -54.71 23.45 1.68
CA LEU A 6 -53.80 22.64 2.52
C LEU A 6 -53.94 21.10 2.49
N SER A 7 -53.76 20.48 1.32
CA SER A 7 -53.21 19.10 1.18
C SER A 7 -52.34 18.92 -0.08
N LEU A 8 -51.61 19.97 -0.50
CA LEU A 8 -50.66 19.92 -1.62
C LEU A 8 -49.18 20.00 -1.20
N LEU A 9 -48.89 20.22 0.09
CA LEU A 9 -47.52 20.31 0.61
C LEU A 9 -46.85 18.94 0.82
N ALA A 10 -47.64 17.88 0.96
CA ALA A 10 -47.15 16.53 1.29
C ALA A 10 -46.55 15.76 0.09
N LEU A 11 -46.67 16.28 -1.13
CA LEU A 11 -46.14 15.63 -2.35
C LEU A 11 -44.93 16.36 -2.97
N ALA A 12 -44.41 17.39 -2.31
CA ALA A 12 -43.34 18.25 -2.82
C ALA A 12 -41.96 18.04 -2.17
N LEU A 13 -41.86 17.18 -1.15
CA LEU A 13 -40.60 16.89 -0.44
C LEU A 13 -39.89 15.60 -0.91
N ALA A 14 -40.44 14.87 -1.88
CA ALA A 14 -39.89 13.61 -2.39
C ALA A 14 -38.98 13.79 -3.64
N ALA A 15 -38.58 15.02 -3.96
CA ALA A 15 -37.83 15.35 -5.18
C ALA A 15 -36.55 16.19 -4.92
N ALA A 16 -36.14 16.30 -3.66
CA ALA A 16 -34.81 16.80 -3.30
C ALA A 16 -33.94 15.60 -2.92
N ALA A 17 -33.15 15.10 -3.87
CA ALA A 17 -32.01 14.26 -3.51
C ALA A 17 -31.09 15.08 -2.59
N PRO A 18 -30.54 14.50 -1.50
CA PRO A 18 -29.53 15.19 -0.73
C PRO A 18 -28.31 15.39 -1.63
N ALA A 19 -28.08 16.62 -2.07
CA ALA A 19 -26.74 17.04 -2.43
C ALA A 19 -25.90 16.83 -1.16
N ALA A 20 -25.05 15.80 -1.17
CA ALA A 20 -24.20 15.48 -0.03
C ALA A 20 -23.32 16.70 0.23
N LEU A 21 -23.61 17.42 1.31
CA LEU A 21 -22.76 18.50 1.79
C LEU A 21 -21.42 17.87 2.10
N ALA A 22 -20.42 18.14 1.25
CA ALA A 22 -19.10 17.58 1.40
C ALA A 22 -18.59 17.87 2.81
N GLN A 23 -18.26 16.81 3.54
CA GLN A 23 -17.55 16.91 4.81
C GLN A 23 -16.26 17.69 4.51
N THR A 24 -16.05 18.80 5.24
CA THR A 24 -15.12 19.84 4.81
C THR A 24 -13.68 19.50 5.18
N HIS A 25 -13.14 18.50 4.51
CA HIS A 25 -11.75 18.08 4.63
C HIS A 25 -10.82 19.15 4.06
N THR A 26 -9.62 19.27 4.62
CA THR A 26 -8.63 20.24 4.10
C THR A 26 -7.85 19.63 2.92
N PRO A 27 -7.93 20.19 1.70
CA PRO A 27 -7.27 19.63 0.52
C PRO A 27 -5.75 19.71 0.64
N GLY A 28 -5.07 18.65 0.20
CA GLY A 28 -3.62 18.50 0.32
C GLY A 28 -3.13 18.20 1.74
N SER A 29 -4.02 17.87 2.68
CA SER A 29 -3.66 17.62 4.09
C SER A 29 -3.93 16.20 4.57
N PHE A 30 -3.39 15.91 5.75
CA PHE A 30 -3.63 14.71 6.54
C PHE A 30 -4.61 15.05 7.67
N GLU A 31 -5.58 14.18 7.93
CA GLU A 31 -6.44 14.22 9.11
C GLU A 31 -6.27 12.92 9.92
N ASP A 32 -6.61 12.97 11.21
CA ASP A 32 -6.50 11.83 12.14
C ASP A 32 -7.44 10.69 11.72
N GLY A 33 -6.87 9.51 11.45
CA GLY A 33 -7.60 8.28 11.14
C GLY A 33 -7.92 7.43 12.38
N GLY A 34 -7.56 7.87 13.58
CA GLY A 34 -7.68 7.06 14.78
C GLY A 34 -6.69 5.90 14.80
N SER A 35 -7.06 4.77 15.43
CA SER A 35 -6.14 3.66 15.65
C SER A 35 -6.46 2.41 14.82
N THR A 36 -5.42 1.78 14.28
CA THR A 36 -5.45 0.50 13.55
C THR A 36 -5.34 -0.73 14.44
N LEU A 37 -5.17 -0.55 15.76
CA LEU A 37 -5.03 -1.60 16.81
C LEU A 37 -3.78 -2.51 16.72
N VAL A 38 -3.26 -2.72 15.51
CA VAL A 38 -2.02 -3.44 15.18
C VAL A 38 -1.19 -2.57 14.22
N SER A 39 0.10 -2.85 14.02
CA SER A 39 0.89 -2.09 13.04
C SER A 39 0.51 -2.50 11.61
N ALA A 40 0.35 -1.52 10.71
CA ALA A 40 -0.11 -1.77 9.35
C ALA A 40 1.03 -2.21 8.40
N MET A 41 1.73 -3.27 8.79
CA MET A 41 2.75 -3.93 7.96
C MET A 41 2.19 -4.36 6.60
N MET A 42 0.91 -4.76 6.55
CA MET A 42 0.15 -4.97 5.33
C MET A 42 -1.25 -4.35 5.45
N MET A 43 -1.84 -3.94 4.33
CA MET A 43 -3.27 -3.64 4.24
C MET A 43 -3.84 -4.06 2.88
N PHE A 44 -5.16 -4.24 2.84
CA PHE A 44 -5.92 -4.37 1.59
C PHE A 44 -7.36 -3.88 1.80
N ILE A 45 -7.99 -3.38 0.75
CA ILE A 45 -9.36 -2.86 0.82
C ILE A 45 -10.35 -4.02 0.75
N GLY A 46 -10.82 -4.48 1.91
CA GLY A 46 -11.69 -5.65 2.00
C GLY A 46 -12.98 -5.48 1.21
N ASN A 47 -13.69 -4.40 1.50
CA ASN A 47 -14.91 -4.02 0.82
C ASN A 47 -15.23 -2.55 1.08
N ASP A 48 -16.52 -2.21 1.21
CA ASP A 48 -16.91 -0.90 1.67
C ASP A 48 -16.51 -0.62 3.07
N GLU A 49 -17.05 -1.39 3.97
CA GLU A 49 -17.08 -1.02 5.37
C GLU A 49 -15.81 -1.52 6.07
N VAL A 50 -14.80 -2.00 5.32
CA VAL A 50 -13.58 -2.62 5.83
C VAL A 50 -12.35 -2.40 4.92
N VAL A 51 -11.31 -1.73 5.45
CA VAL A 51 -9.91 -2.05 5.14
C VAL A 51 -9.47 -3.13 6.13
N TYR A 52 -8.86 -4.20 5.64
CA TYR A 52 -8.18 -5.16 6.51
C TYR A 52 -6.73 -4.74 6.65
N ILE A 53 -6.25 -4.78 7.89
CA ILE A 53 -4.90 -4.42 8.29
C ILE A 53 -4.30 -5.67 8.92
N LEU A 54 -3.10 -6.05 8.48
CA LEU A 54 -2.35 -7.20 9.00
C LEU A 54 -0.96 -6.77 9.47
N ASP A 55 -0.49 -7.47 10.49
CA ASP A 55 0.80 -7.31 11.11
C ASP A 55 1.57 -8.64 11.09
N LYS A 56 2.82 -8.63 11.53
CA LYS A 56 3.53 -9.83 11.99
C LYS A 56 3.02 -10.27 13.37
N ALA A 57 3.37 -11.49 13.77
CA ALA A 57 3.22 -11.91 15.16
C ALA A 57 4.18 -11.10 16.06
N GLU A 58 3.64 -10.12 16.78
CA GLU A 58 4.38 -9.30 17.74
C GLU A 58 3.51 -8.87 18.95
N GLY A 59 4.12 -8.18 19.93
CA GLY A 59 3.53 -7.80 21.22
C GLY A 59 2.47 -6.69 21.18
N ASN A 60 1.56 -6.73 20.20
CA ASN A 60 0.51 -5.74 20.02
C ASN A 60 -0.38 -5.57 21.27
N ALA A 61 -0.74 -4.31 21.55
CA ALA A 61 -1.49 -3.95 22.75
C ALA A 61 -2.96 -4.38 22.70
N ALA A 62 -3.52 -4.53 21.49
CA ALA A 62 -4.81 -5.19 21.28
C ALA A 62 -4.67 -6.70 21.50
N GLN A 63 -5.69 -7.33 22.09
CA GLN A 63 -5.69 -8.74 22.46
C GLN A 63 -6.94 -9.43 21.92
N ILE A 64 -6.78 -10.67 21.47
CA ILE A 64 -7.86 -11.57 21.03
C ILE A 64 -7.63 -12.95 21.65
N ASP A 65 -8.67 -13.54 22.24
CA ASP A 65 -8.70 -14.89 22.84
C ASP A 65 -7.53 -15.30 23.77
N GLY A 66 -6.81 -14.31 24.32
CA GLY A 66 -5.71 -14.48 25.27
C GLY A 66 -4.31 -14.20 24.71
N HIS A 67 -4.18 -13.88 23.41
CA HIS A 67 -2.93 -13.49 22.76
C HIS A 67 -3.01 -12.11 22.11
N ALA A 68 -1.88 -11.62 21.60
CA ALA A 68 -1.82 -10.35 20.87
C ALA A 68 -2.49 -10.44 19.49
N ALA A 69 -3.19 -9.38 19.09
CA ALA A 69 -3.80 -9.31 17.77
C ALA A 69 -2.74 -9.06 16.67
N TRP A 70 -2.85 -9.77 15.55
CA TRP A 70 -1.98 -9.59 14.36
C TRP A 70 -2.77 -9.16 13.12
N GLY A 71 -4.05 -8.82 13.31
CA GLY A 71 -4.90 -8.28 12.27
C GLY A 71 -6.05 -7.48 12.86
N ALA A 72 -6.55 -6.52 12.09
CA ALA A 72 -7.69 -5.69 12.43
C ALA A 72 -8.56 -5.39 11.20
N ALA A 73 -9.85 -5.18 11.44
CA ALA A 73 -10.78 -4.61 10.47
C ALA A 73 -11.00 -3.13 10.81
N TYR A 74 -10.92 -2.25 9.82
CA TYR A 74 -10.97 -0.79 9.96
C TYR A 74 -12.05 -0.19 9.05
N ASN A 75 -12.97 0.61 9.59
CA ASN A 75 -14.22 0.97 8.90
C ASN A 75 -14.13 2.24 8.02
N ILE A 76 -14.63 2.19 6.76
CA ILE A 76 -14.37 3.18 5.69
C ILE A 76 -15.50 3.45 4.64
N ALA A 77 -16.53 2.61 4.51
CA ALA A 77 -17.68 2.67 3.60
C ALA A 77 -17.55 2.95 2.03
N GLY A 78 -16.84 2.12 1.20
CA GLY A 78 -17.12 1.88 -0.28
C GLY A 78 -16.54 0.57 -0.99
N ARG A 79 -17.33 -0.18 -1.81
CA ARG A 79 -17.67 -1.66 -1.72
C ARG A 79 -16.77 -2.96 -1.96
N MET A 80 -15.56 -3.15 -2.53
CA MET A 80 -15.05 -4.57 -2.87
C MET A 80 -13.49 -4.79 -2.88
N HIS A 81 -12.82 -5.96 -3.07
CA HIS A 81 -12.99 -7.46 -2.90
C HIS A 81 -11.82 -8.22 -3.66
N LEU A 82 -11.84 -9.56 -3.81
CA LEU A 82 -11.21 -10.38 -4.89
C LEU A 82 -12.26 -10.98 -5.88
N PRO A 83 -11.92 -11.75 -6.95
CA PRO A 83 -12.87 -12.10 -8.03
C PRO A 83 -14.23 -12.67 -7.62
N ASN A 84 -14.24 -13.59 -6.68
CA ASN A 84 -15.43 -14.18 -6.07
C ASN A 84 -15.93 -13.42 -4.83
N GLY A 85 -15.14 -12.47 -4.34
CA GLY A 85 -15.28 -11.83 -3.03
C GLY A 85 -13.96 -11.71 -2.26
N SER A 86 -13.12 -12.76 -2.26
CA SER A 86 -12.09 -13.08 -1.25
C SER A 86 -10.95 -12.06 -0.95
N TYR A 87 -9.93 -12.45 -0.18
CA TYR A 87 -8.56 -11.91 -0.19
C TYR A 87 -7.56 -13.04 0.09
N VAL A 88 -6.30 -12.93 -0.34
CA VAL A 88 -5.29 -14.00 -0.18
C VAL A 88 -3.93 -13.46 0.26
N THR A 89 -3.31 -14.15 1.22
CA THR A 89 -1.96 -13.88 1.73
C THR A 89 -1.08 -15.11 1.51
N PHE A 90 0.16 -14.91 1.04
CA PHE A 90 1.12 -15.98 0.77
C PHE A 90 2.31 -15.92 1.73
N GLY A 91 2.60 -17.04 2.38
CA GLY A 91 3.77 -17.19 3.24
C GLY A 91 3.66 -16.47 4.59
N GLY A 92 4.83 -16.27 5.20
CA GLY A 92 5.01 -15.71 6.53
C GLY A 92 6.37 -16.11 7.10
N ASN A 93 6.70 -15.59 8.28
CA ASN A 93 7.91 -15.99 8.99
C ASN A 93 7.75 -17.40 9.62
N GLY A 94 8.86 -18.01 10.06
CA GLY A 94 8.81 -19.00 11.15
C GLY A 94 8.22 -18.39 12.42
N ALA A 95 7.69 -19.22 13.32
CA ALA A 95 6.93 -18.74 14.48
C ALA A 95 7.78 -17.82 15.37
N ALA A 96 7.22 -16.68 15.76
CA ALA A 96 7.86 -15.67 16.59
C ALA A 96 7.42 -15.77 18.06
N GLY A 97 8.36 -15.54 18.97
CA GLY A 97 8.13 -15.40 20.40
C GLY A 97 8.53 -14.01 20.93
N PRO A 98 8.20 -13.68 22.19
CA PRO A 98 8.36 -12.33 22.75
C PRO A 98 9.75 -11.73 22.59
N GLY A 99 9.82 -10.44 22.22
CA GLY A 99 11.07 -9.75 21.85
C GLY A 99 11.54 -10.05 20.43
N GLY A 100 10.66 -10.60 19.58
CA GLY A 100 10.97 -11.17 18.27
C GLY A 100 12.08 -12.21 18.33
N ASN A 101 11.98 -13.10 19.33
CA ASN A 101 12.78 -14.31 19.39
C ASN A 101 12.15 -15.38 18.48
N MET A 102 12.90 -16.45 18.22
CA MET A 102 12.36 -17.67 17.59
C MET A 102 11.45 -18.39 18.60
N GLY A 103 10.31 -18.89 18.13
CA GLY A 103 9.33 -19.60 18.95
C GLY A 103 9.90 -20.84 19.66
N ASP A 104 9.28 -21.24 20.78
CA ASP A 104 9.80 -22.30 21.64
C ASP A 104 9.68 -23.73 21.07
N VAL A 105 8.86 -23.95 20.04
CA VAL A 105 8.77 -25.23 19.31
C VAL A 105 9.54 -25.14 17.99
N LEU A 106 10.81 -25.55 18.04
CA LEU A 106 11.73 -25.49 16.90
C LEU A 106 11.35 -26.42 15.73
N ALA A 107 11.52 -25.92 14.51
CA ALA A 107 11.43 -26.70 13.28
C ALA A 107 12.63 -27.69 13.13
N PRO A 108 12.51 -28.74 12.29
CA PRO A 108 13.62 -29.66 12.01
C PRO A 108 14.87 -28.93 11.53
N GLY A 109 15.95 -28.98 12.33
CA GLY A 109 17.20 -28.26 12.10
C GLY A 109 17.48 -27.16 13.15
N GLY A 110 16.43 -26.58 13.75
CA GLY A 110 16.56 -25.60 14.84
C GLY A 110 16.92 -24.17 14.41
N TYR A 111 16.67 -23.82 13.14
CA TYR A 111 16.95 -22.50 12.55
C TYR A 111 15.68 -21.65 12.31
N SER A 112 14.51 -22.23 12.57
CA SER A 112 13.21 -21.54 12.69
C SER A 112 12.32 -22.31 13.69
N ALA A 113 11.14 -21.78 13.99
CA ALA A 113 10.14 -22.43 14.83
C ALA A 113 8.87 -22.76 14.04
N THR A 114 8.25 -23.89 14.38
CA THR A 114 6.92 -24.27 13.90
C THR A 114 5.80 -23.68 14.75
N TYR A 115 6.04 -23.41 16.03
CA TYR A 115 5.08 -22.81 16.96
C TYR A 115 5.76 -22.02 18.10
N ASP A 116 5.06 -21.04 18.68
CA ASP A 116 5.40 -20.38 19.96
C ASP A 116 4.25 -20.46 20.98
N THR A 117 4.53 -20.95 22.19
CA THR A 117 3.52 -21.13 23.26
C THR A 117 3.05 -19.83 23.94
N THR A 118 3.76 -18.70 23.77
CA THR A 118 3.39 -17.43 24.43
C THR A 118 2.52 -16.55 23.55
N TYR A 119 2.77 -16.55 22.24
CA TYR A 119 1.97 -15.86 21.24
C TYR A 119 0.90 -16.75 20.59
N GLY A 120 1.09 -18.08 20.57
CA GLY A 120 0.21 -18.99 19.83
C GLY A 120 0.47 -18.98 18.31
N ASP A 121 1.58 -18.37 17.89
CA ASP A 121 1.96 -18.21 16.49
C ASP A 121 2.44 -19.53 15.87
N TYR A 122 2.09 -19.79 14.62
CA TYR A 122 2.48 -20.97 13.84
C TYR A 122 3.25 -20.54 12.59
N SER A 123 4.28 -21.29 12.18
CA SER A 123 5.09 -20.97 10.98
C SER A 123 4.21 -20.73 9.75
N GLY A 124 4.16 -19.48 9.30
CA GLY A 124 3.43 -19.08 8.10
C GLY A 124 4.16 -19.43 6.80
N SER A 125 5.39 -19.95 6.87
CA SER A 125 6.31 -20.10 5.75
C SER A 125 5.75 -20.84 4.52
N THR A 126 4.80 -21.76 4.69
CA THR A 126 4.08 -22.44 3.58
C THR A 126 2.60 -22.08 3.46
N SER A 127 2.04 -21.27 4.37
CA SER A 127 0.60 -20.97 4.39
C SER A 127 0.13 -20.21 3.14
N ILE A 128 -1.06 -20.58 2.67
CA ILE A 128 -1.88 -19.74 1.80
C ILE A 128 -3.16 -19.44 2.59
N ARG A 129 -3.33 -18.18 2.99
CA ARG A 129 -4.46 -17.74 3.81
C ARG A 129 -5.51 -17.11 2.92
N ILE A 130 -6.77 -17.57 2.99
CA ILE A 130 -7.87 -17.01 2.19
C ILE A 130 -8.93 -16.43 3.13
N LEU A 131 -9.32 -15.18 2.91
CA LEU A 131 -10.42 -14.50 3.59
C LEU A 131 -11.61 -14.38 2.63
N ASN A 132 -12.85 -14.37 3.12
CA ASN A 132 -13.96 -13.74 2.39
C ASN A 132 -14.34 -12.42 3.08
N PRO A 133 -13.97 -11.24 2.54
CA PRO A 133 -14.27 -9.97 3.17
C PRO A 133 -15.78 -9.72 3.16
N CYS A 134 -16.32 -9.42 4.32
CA CYS A 134 -17.75 -9.20 4.52
C CYS A 134 -18.05 -7.81 5.04
N LYS A 135 -19.30 -7.38 4.96
CA LYS A 135 -19.77 -6.10 5.51
C LYS A 135 -19.37 -5.97 6.97
N TRP A 136 -19.25 -4.74 7.45
CA TRP A 136 -18.84 -4.47 8.82
C TRP A 136 -19.82 -5.06 9.84
N ASP A 137 -21.12 -5.03 9.56
CA ASP A 137 -22.14 -5.63 10.43
C ASP A 137 -22.11 -7.18 10.38
N ASP A 138 -21.60 -7.78 9.29
CA ASP A 138 -21.55 -9.23 9.08
C ASP A 138 -20.22 -9.87 9.57
N ILE A 139 -19.12 -9.11 9.60
CA ILE A 139 -17.73 -9.61 9.79
C ILE A 139 -17.50 -10.43 11.07
N SER A 140 -18.26 -10.14 12.12
CA SER A 140 -18.17 -10.77 13.45
C SER A 140 -19.25 -11.82 13.71
N SER A 141 -20.21 -11.98 12.80
CA SER A 141 -21.39 -12.84 12.97
C SER A 141 -21.51 -13.94 11.93
N ASN A 142 -20.88 -13.79 10.76
CA ASN A 142 -20.84 -14.80 9.71
C ASN A 142 -19.48 -15.55 9.69
N ALA A 143 -19.54 -16.87 9.75
CA ALA A 143 -18.38 -17.75 9.78
C ALA A 143 -17.70 -17.90 8.40
N ASP A 144 -18.43 -17.69 7.30
CA ASP A 144 -17.87 -17.67 5.94
C ASP A 144 -16.84 -16.54 5.75
N CYS A 145 -16.92 -15.51 6.61
CA CYS A 145 -16.11 -14.29 6.57
C CYS A 145 -14.78 -14.39 7.33
N GLN A 146 -14.45 -15.56 7.88
CA GLN A 146 -13.21 -15.78 8.62
C GLN A 146 -12.04 -16.10 7.69
N TRP A 147 -10.81 -16.04 8.22
CA TRP A 147 -9.64 -16.52 7.51
C TRP A 147 -9.62 -18.06 7.48
N PHE A 148 -9.63 -18.62 6.28
CA PHE A 148 -9.16 -19.98 6.02
C PHE A 148 -7.62 -19.98 6.04
N ASP A 149 -7.04 -20.33 7.18
CA ASP A 149 -5.61 -20.66 7.33
C ASP A 149 -5.49 -22.13 7.74
N ASN A 150 -5.20 -23.00 6.78
CA ASN A 150 -4.97 -24.42 7.06
C ASN A 150 -3.98 -25.01 6.05
N ALA A 151 -2.68 -24.92 6.40
CA ALA A 151 -1.59 -25.48 5.61
C ALA A 151 -1.70 -26.99 5.33
N THR A 152 -2.51 -27.75 6.09
CA THR A 152 -2.75 -29.18 5.78
C THR A 152 -3.66 -29.36 4.55
N LEU A 153 -4.54 -28.39 4.28
CA LEU A 153 -5.48 -28.42 3.15
C LEU A 153 -5.03 -27.55 1.97
N LEU A 154 -4.35 -26.43 2.25
CA LEU A 154 -3.85 -25.50 1.23
C LEU A 154 -2.52 -24.87 1.67
N HIS A 155 -1.45 -25.20 0.94
CA HIS A 155 -0.10 -24.68 1.16
C HIS A 155 0.59 -24.37 -0.16
N MET A 156 1.60 -23.52 -0.10
CA MET A 156 2.65 -23.43 -1.10
C MET A 156 3.53 -24.67 -1.04
N GLN A 157 4.03 -25.11 -2.18
CA GLN A 157 4.95 -26.24 -2.30
C GLN A 157 6.32 -25.94 -1.70
N LYS A 158 6.64 -24.65 -1.52
CA LYS A 158 7.90 -24.14 -0.96
C LYS A 158 7.66 -23.22 0.23
N GLN A 159 8.65 -23.16 1.11
CA GLN A 159 8.72 -22.12 2.14
C GLN A 159 9.08 -20.78 1.49
N ARG A 160 8.31 -19.74 1.77
CA ARG A 160 8.52 -18.39 1.24
C ARG A 160 8.21 -17.31 2.28
N TRP A 161 9.15 -16.39 2.43
CA TRP A 161 8.94 -15.07 3.02
C TRP A 161 9.55 -14.00 2.09
N TYR A 162 8.92 -12.82 2.03
CA TYR A 162 9.19 -11.75 1.03
C TYR A 162 9.27 -12.24 -0.43
N SER A 163 8.40 -13.17 -0.83
CA SER A 163 8.14 -13.53 -2.23
C SER A 163 7.36 -12.44 -2.95
N ALA A 164 7.51 -12.36 -4.28
CA ALA A 164 6.63 -11.56 -5.13
C ALA A 164 5.35 -12.35 -5.48
N ALA A 165 4.25 -11.63 -5.68
CA ALA A 165 2.98 -12.20 -6.15
C ALA A 165 2.32 -11.27 -7.19
N GLU A 166 2.00 -11.78 -8.37
CA GLU A 166 1.31 -11.04 -9.43
C GLU A 166 0.17 -11.91 -10.03
N PRO A 167 -1.08 -11.41 -10.09
CA PRO A 167 -2.17 -12.11 -10.75
C PRO A 167 -1.97 -12.19 -12.26
N LEU A 168 -2.54 -13.23 -12.87
CA LEU A 168 -2.51 -13.55 -14.29
C LEU A 168 -3.87 -13.23 -14.95
N GLY A 169 -3.93 -13.22 -16.28
CA GLY A 169 -5.16 -12.95 -17.03
C GLY A 169 -6.27 -13.99 -16.84
N ASP A 170 -5.95 -15.17 -16.29
CA ASP A 170 -6.90 -16.22 -15.90
C ASP A 170 -7.30 -16.13 -14.40
N GLY A 171 -6.90 -15.07 -13.70
CA GLY A 171 -7.16 -14.85 -12.28
C GLY A 171 -6.27 -15.64 -11.31
N SER A 172 -5.51 -16.63 -11.79
CA SER A 172 -4.52 -17.31 -10.95
C SER A 172 -3.33 -16.40 -10.63
N ILE A 173 -2.52 -16.72 -9.63
CA ILE A 173 -1.44 -15.87 -9.14
C ILE A 173 -0.11 -16.61 -9.28
N ALA A 174 0.88 -15.97 -9.88
CA ALA A 174 2.27 -16.46 -9.86
C ALA A 174 2.93 -16.02 -8.56
N ILE A 175 3.57 -16.95 -7.86
CA ILE A 175 4.31 -16.72 -6.61
C ILE A 175 5.79 -16.96 -6.91
N ILE A 176 6.62 -15.93 -6.76
CA ILE A 176 8.01 -15.94 -7.26
C ILE A 176 8.98 -15.69 -6.12
N GLY A 177 9.95 -16.59 -5.98
CA GLY A 177 11.14 -16.40 -5.15
C GLY A 177 10.88 -16.37 -3.64
N GLY A 178 11.81 -15.74 -2.94
CA GLY A 178 11.73 -15.44 -1.50
C GLY A 178 12.92 -15.95 -0.70
N PHE A 179 12.84 -15.72 0.60
CA PHE A 179 13.58 -16.44 1.63
C PHE A 179 12.86 -17.74 1.98
N VAL A 180 13.60 -18.79 2.35
CA VAL A 180 13.06 -19.98 3.04
C VAL A 180 12.71 -19.63 4.49
N GLU A 181 13.68 -19.01 5.17
CA GLU A 181 13.56 -18.35 6.48
C GLU A 181 14.35 -17.03 6.37
N GLY A 182 13.83 -15.91 6.89
CA GLY A 182 14.21 -14.59 6.38
C GLY A 182 15.33 -13.82 7.08
N GLY A 183 15.61 -12.63 6.55
CA GLY A 183 16.65 -11.74 7.05
C GLY A 183 16.72 -10.40 6.29
N TYR A 184 17.81 -9.66 6.49
CA TYR A 184 18.02 -8.33 5.91
C TYR A 184 18.23 -8.36 4.38
N ILE A 185 19.05 -9.29 3.86
CA ILE A 185 19.16 -9.59 2.43
C ILE A 185 19.28 -11.10 2.20
N ASN A 186 18.91 -11.58 1.03
CA ASN A 186 18.85 -13.00 0.70
C ASN A 186 20.21 -13.57 0.25
N ARG A 187 21.28 -13.33 1.04
CA ARG A 187 22.62 -13.91 0.85
C ARG A 187 23.53 -13.83 2.07
N ASN A 188 24.59 -14.64 2.06
CA ASN A 188 25.79 -14.44 2.86
C ASN A 188 26.84 -13.60 2.11
N TRP A 189 27.84 -13.10 2.84
CA TRP A 189 28.99 -12.43 2.22
C TRP A 189 30.30 -13.25 2.34
N PRO A 190 31.08 -13.42 1.25
CA PRO A 190 30.66 -13.18 -0.13
C PRO A 190 29.64 -14.23 -0.57
N ASN A 191 28.78 -13.88 -1.53
CA ASN A 191 27.85 -14.83 -2.14
C ASN A 191 28.67 -15.95 -2.83
N LYS A 192 28.46 -17.20 -2.39
CA LYS A 192 29.16 -18.40 -2.89
C LYS A 192 28.21 -19.48 -3.39
N ASP A 193 26.96 -19.44 -2.97
CA ASP A 193 25.88 -20.31 -3.39
C ASP A 193 24.69 -19.42 -3.75
N PRO A 194 24.71 -18.76 -4.92
CA PRO A 194 23.65 -17.83 -5.30
C PRO A 194 22.30 -18.51 -5.53
N ALA A 195 22.27 -19.85 -5.63
CA ALA A 195 21.07 -20.62 -5.91
C ALA A 195 20.27 -20.93 -4.65
N THR A 196 20.93 -21.41 -3.60
CA THR A 196 20.24 -21.82 -2.36
C THR A 196 20.76 -21.14 -1.09
N GLU A 197 21.90 -20.44 -1.13
CA GLU A 197 22.54 -19.81 0.04
C GLU A 197 22.62 -20.74 1.28
N GLY A 198 22.95 -22.01 1.05
CA GLY A 198 23.00 -23.05 2.09
C GLY A 198 21.64 -23.57 2.56
N GLY A 199 20.56 -23.24 1.85
CA GLY A 199 19.17 -23.61 2.16
C GLY A 199 18.29 -22.45 2.63
N ALA A 200 18.79 -21.21 2.63
CA ALA A 200 18.08 -20.02 3.09
C ALA A 200 17.36 -19.23 1.97
N ALA A 201 17.75 -19.41 0.70
CA ALA A 201 17.11 -18.78 -0.46
C ALA A 201 16.21 -19.75 -1.22
N GLU A 202 15.04 -19.29 -1.66
CA GLU A 202 14.11 -20.06 -2.51
C GLU A 202 14.10 -19.50 -3.95
N PRO A 203 14.77 -20.17 -4.92
CA PRO A 203 14.93 -19.69 -6.30
C PRO A 203 13.79 -20.10 -7.25
N THR A 204 12.76 -20.82 -6.79
CA THR A 204 11.65 -21.27 -7.66
C THR A 204 10.51 -20.27 -7.78
N TYR A 205 9.65 -20.49 -8.78
CA TYR A 205 8.29 -19.98 -8.83
C TYR A 205 7.27 -21.13 -8.69
N GLU A 206 6.04 -20.78 -8.32
CA GLU A 206 4.86 -21.65 -8.34
C GLU A 206 3.58 -20.83 -8.59
N PHE A 207 2.41 -21.45 -8.53
CA PHE A 207 1.13 -20.78 -8.79
C PHE A 207 0.05 -21.14 -7.77
N TYR A 208 -0.87 -20.21 -7.54
CA TYR A 208 -2.15 -20.47 -6.86
C TYR A 208 -3.34 -20.10 -7.76
N PRO A 209 -4.30 -21.03 -8.03
CA PRO A 209 -4.23 -22.48 -7.79
C PRO A 209 -3.05 -23.14 -8.52
N SER A 210 -2.60 -24.30 -8.05
CA SER A 210 -1.42 -24.97 -8.61
C SER A 210 -1.61 -25.34 -10.09
N LYS A 211 -0.59 -25.05 -10.90
CA LYS A 211 -0.47 -25.43 -12.32
C LYS A 211 0.55 -26.55 -12.56
N GLY A 212 1.11 -27.14 -11.50
CA GLY A 212 2.21 -28.11 -11.55
C GLY A 212 3.29 -27.83 -10.51
N ASP A 213 4.41 -28.54 -10.61
CA ASP A 213 5.50 -28.52 -9.63
C ASP A 213 6.24 -27.16 -9.58
N ALA A 214 6.60 -26.72 -8.38
CA ALA A 214 7.41 -25.52 -8.16
C ALA A 214 8.77 -25.63 -8.86
N THR A 215 9.04 -24.71 -9.79
CA THR A 215 10.09 -24.84 -10.81
C THR A 215 11.12 -23.72 -10.68
N VAL A 216 12.40 -24.03 -10.90
CA VAL A 216 13.51 -23.06 -10.74
C VAL A 216 13.41 -21.91 -11.75
N MET A 217 13.60 -20.69 -11.26
CA MET A 217 13.78 -19.48 -12.06
C MET A 217 15.26 -19.09 -12.01
N ASN A 218 15.95 -19.11 -13.14
CA ASN A 218 17.37 -18.75 -13.22
C ASN A 218 17.58 -17.26 -12.90
N PHE A 219 16.60 -16.40 -13.21
CA PHE A 219 16.60 -14.99 -12.83
C PHE A 219 16.74 -14.77 -11.31
N MET A 220 16.12 -15.62 -10.47
CA MET A 220 16.24 -15.52 -9.01
C MET A 220 17.67 -15.84 -8.54
N ILE A 221 18.33 -16.79 -9.20
CA ILE A 221 19.74 -17.13 -8.99
C ILE A 221 20.65 -15.99 -9.47
N LYS A 222 20.37 -15.41 -10.66
CA LYS A 222 21.10 -14.26 -11.23
C LYS A 222 21.05 -13.02 -10.34
N THR A 223 19.94 -12.82 -9.63
CA THR A 223 19.68 -11.61 -8.81
C THR A 223 19.97 -11.80 -7.31
N SER A 224 20.47 -12.98 -6.93
CA SER A 224 20.75 -13.43 -5.56
C SER A 224 21.32 -12.38 -4.60
N GLY A 225 20.86 -12.40 -3.35
CA GLY A 225 21.06 -11.32 -2.38
C GLY A 225 19.95 -10.27 -2.40
N LEU A 226 19.70 -9.66 -3.56
CA LEU A 226 18.79 -8.51 -3.70
C LEU A 226 17.61 -8.89 -4.59
N ASN A 227 16.91 -9.97 -4.21
CA ASN A 227 15.83 -10.58 -5.00
C ASN A 227 14.50 -10.76 -4.25
N SER A 228 14.45 -10.38 -2.97
CA SER A 228 13.23 -10.32 -2.16
C SER A 228 12.29 -9.24 -2.68
N TYR A 229 10.99 -9.54 -2.73
CA TYR A 229 9.98 -8.68 -3.35
C TYR A 229 10.39 -8.17 -4.74
N ALA A 230 10.68 -9.11 -5.65
CA ALA A 230 10.91 -8.80 -7.07
C ALA A 230 9.71 -8.03 -7.66
N HIS A 231 9.99 -6.96 -8.42
CA HIS A 231 8.95 -6.10 -8.98
C HIS A 231 8.34 -6.75 -10.24
N THR A 232 7.15 -7.31 -10.08
CA THR A 232 6.46 -8.15 -11.07
C THR A 232 5.23 -7.46 -11.67
N TYR A 233 5.10 -7.47 -13.00
CA TYR A 233 3.95 -6.91 -13.71
C TYR A 233 3.57 -7.74 -14.96
N LEU A 234 2.33 -8.25 -15.03
CA LEU A 234 1.79 -8.91 -16.22
C LEU A 234 1.65 -7.92 -17.40
N MET A 235 2.19 -8.30 -18.56
CA MET A 235 2.21 -7.53 -19.81
C MET A 235 1.10 -7.97 -20.79
N PRO A 236 0.75 -7.16 -21.82
CA PRO A 236 -0.40 -7.44 -22.69
C PRO A 236 -0.32 -8.79 -23.42
N SER A 237 0.89 -9.27 -23.76
CA SER A 237 1.10 -10.59 -24.36
C SER A 237 0.76 -11.78 -23.45
N GLY A 238 0.58 -11.54 -22.15
CA GLY A 238 0.47 -12.59 -21.12
C GLY A 238 1.82 -13.01 -20.52
N LYS A 239 2.95 -12.49 -21.03
CA LYS A 239 4.25 -12.57 -20.35
C LYS A 239 4.28 -11.66 -19.12
N MET A 240 5.26 -11.86 -18.24
CA MET A 240 5.44 -11.06 -17.03
C MET A 240 6.77 -10.31 -17.07
N PHE A 241 6.73 -8.99 -16.91
CA PHE A 241 7.91 -8.21 -16.59
C PHE A 241 8.35 -8.52 -15.15
N VAL A 242 9.64 -8.75 -14.93
CA VAL A 242 10.21 -9.01 -13.59
C VAL A 242 11.52 -8.21 -13.44
N GLN A 243 11.65 -7.46 -12.34
CA GLN A 243 12.85 -6.69 -12.01
C GLN A 243 13.33 -7.02 -10.59
N ALA A 244 14.60 -7.40 -10.46
CA ALA A 244 15.24 -7.59 -9.16
C ALA A 244 16.75 -7.33 -9.24
N ASN A 245 17.37 -6.96 -8.11
CA ASN A 245 18.75 -6.46 -8.07
C ASN A 245 18.89 -5.31 -9.10
N LEU A 246 19.89 -5.35 -9.99
CA LEU A 246 19.98 -4.51 -11.19
C LEU A 246 19.46 -5.19 -12.48
N SER A 247 18.99 -6.44 -12.41
CA SER A 247 18.51 -7.17 -13.60
C SER A 247 17.02 -6.95 -13.85
N THR A 248 16.64 -7.15 -15.11
CA THR A 248 15.27 -7.01 -15.60
C THR A 248 15.03 -8.07 -16.67
N MET A 249 13.83 -8.65 -16.74
CA MET A 249 13.45 -9.61 -17.77
C MET A 249 11.97 -9.52 -18.15
N LEU A 250 11.64 -10.13 -19.28
CA LEU A 250 10.30 -10.49 -19.70
C LEU A 250 10.19 -12.02 -19.72
N TRP A 251 9.37 -12.57 -18.83
CA TRP A 251 9.23 -14.00 -18.56
C TRP A 251 7.96 -14.56 -19.18
N ASP A 252 8.10 -15.55 -20.06
CA ASP A 252 7.00 -16.42 -20.47
C ASP A 252 6.86 -17.55 -19.44
N TRP A 253 5.90 -17.39 -18.54
CA TRP A 253 5.61 -18.34 -17.45
C TRP A 253 4.98 -19.66 -17.92
N GLN A 254 4.41 -19.70 -19.13
CA GLN A 254 3.82 -20.92 -19.70
C GLN A 254 4.90 -21.87 -20.21
N ASN A 255 5.97 -21.32 -20.78
CA ASN A 255 7.09 -22.07 -21.35
C ASN A 255 8.37 -22.02 -20.48
N ASN A 256 8.33 -21.33 -19.33
CA ASN A 256 9.46 -20.93 -18.50
C ASN A 256 10.64 -20.34 -19.31
N GLN A 257 10.36 -19.37 -20.18
CA GLN A 257 11.38 -18.70 -20.99
C GLN A 257 11.67 -17.30 -20.46
N GLU A 258 12.88 -17.10 -19.94
CA GLU A 258 13.39 -15.82 -19.46
C GLU A 258 14.04 -15.04 -20.62
N THR A 259 13.46 -13.90 -21.00
CA THR A 259 14.04 -12.97 -21.99
C THR A 259 14.67 -11.79 -21.26
N GLU A 260 16.00 -11.63 -21.33
CA GLU A 260 16.66 -10.51 -20.67
C GLU A 260 16.25 -9.16 -21.27
N LEU A 261 16.01 -8.18 -20.40
CA LEU A 261 15.82 -6.76 -20.76
C LEU A 261 17.04 -5.96 -20.25
N PRO A 262 17.22 -4.69 -20.68
CA PRO A 262 18.28 -3.84 -20.15
C PRO A 262 18.28 -3.76 -18.61
N ALA A 263 19.47 -3.64 -18.04
CA ALA A 263 19.66 -3.50 -16.59
C ALA A 263 19.12 -2.15 -16.07
N MET A 264 18.73 -2.11 -14.80
CA MET A 264 18.34 -0.89 -14.09
C MET A 264 19.50 0.14 -14.12
N PRO A 265 19.27 1.38 -14.59
CA PRO A 265 20.33 2.38 -14.71
C PRO A 265 20.93 2.87 -13.39
N ASP A 266 22.05 3.60 -13.50
CA ASP A 266 22.81 4.23 -12.42
C ASP A 266 23.31 3.31 -11.29
N GLY A 267 23.08 2.00 -11.36
CA GLY A 267 23.38 1.07 -10.26
C GLY A 267 22.39 1.18 -9.09
N ILE A 268 21.22 1.81 -9.28
CA ILE A 268 20.22 1.99 -8.23
C ILE A 268 19.39 0.72 -8.08
N ILE A 269 19.50 0.06 -6.93
CA ILE A 269 18.62 -1.05 -6.54
C ILE A 269 17.23 -0.47 -6.22
N ARG A 270 16.17 -1.09 -6.77
CA ARG A 270 14.77 -0.67 -6.54
C ARG A 270 13.96 -1.64 -5.67
N VAL A 271 14.32 -2.92 -5.62
CA VAL A 271 13.67 -3.94 -4.76
C VAL A 271 14.14 -3.83 -3.30
N TYR A 272 13.57 -4.65 -2.41
CA TYR A 272 13.97 -4.71 -1.00
C TYR A 272 15.47 -5.08 -0.85
N PRO A 273 16.21 -4.51 0.12
CA PRO A 273 15.81 -3.49 1.09
C PRO A 273 16.05 -2.04 0.62
N ALA A 274 16.45 -1.81 -0.62
CA ALA A 274 16.55 -0.46 -1.18
C ALA A 274 15.17 0.21 -1.25
N SER A 275 14.14 -0.56 -1.64
CA SER A 275 12.72 -0.20 -1.63
C SER A 275 12.44 1.15 -2.30
N GLY A 276 12.78 1.24 -3.59
CA GLY A 276 12.31 2.33 -4.44
C GLY A 276 10.81 2.18 -4.73
N ALA A 277 10.11 3.32 -4.82
CA ALA A 277 8.72 3.37 -5.22
C ALA A 277 8.58 2.84 -6.66
N THR A 278 7.66 1.90 -6.90
CA THR A 278 7.34 1.43 -8.25
C THR A 278 5.83 1.33 -8.49
N ALA A 279 5.43 1.57 -9.73
CA ALA A 279 4.07 1.38 -10.22
C ALA A 279 4.06 1.21 -11.75
N MET A 280 3.11 0.44 -12.26
CA MET A 280 2.69 0.57 -13.66
C MET A 280 2.02 1.94 -13.85
N MET A 281 2.46 2.71 -14.86
CA MET A 281 1.81 3.98 -15.22
C MET A 281 0.38 3.73 -15.74
N PRO A 282 -0.56 4.67 -15.59
CA PRO A 282 -1.96 4.45 -15.93
C PRO A 282 -2.19 4.07 -17.39
N LEU A 283 -3.03 3.05 -17.61
CA LEU A 283 -3.39 2.56 -18.94
C LEU A 283 -4.55 3.40 -19.50
N THR A 284 -4.42 3.98 -20.68
CA THR A 284 -5.38 4.95 -21.21
C THR A 284 -5.63 4.80 -22.71
N PRO A 285 -6.73 5.34 -23.26
CA PRO A 285 -6.91 5.47 -24.71
C PRO A 285 -5.83 6.33 -25.39
N ALA A 286 -5.11 7.18 -24.65
CA ALA A 286 -4.10 8.10 -25.19
C ALA A 286 -2.70 7.48 -25.30
N ASN A 287 -2.43 6.37 -24.61
CA ASN A 287 -1.19 5.58 -24.72
C ASN A 287 -1.45 4.17 -25.25
N ASP A 288 -2.56 3.95 -25.99
CA ASP A 288 -3.01 2.66 -26.52
C ASP A 288 -3.06 1.53 -25.46
N TYR A 289 -3.27 1.88 -24.19
CA TYR A 289 -3.18 1.01 -23.01
C TYR A 289 -1.81 0.31 -22.86
N SER A 290 -0.74 0.87 -23.45
CA SER A 290 0.63 0.32 -23.41
C SER A 290 1.24 0.43 -22.00
N PRO A 291 1.59 -0.70 -21.34
CA PRO A 291 2.13 -0.65 -19.98
C PRO A 291 3.59 -0.18 -19.93
N SER A 292 3.82 0.87 -19.16
CA SER A 292 5.17 1.32 -18.78
C SER A 292 5.32 1.25 -17.26
N VAL A 293 6.43 0.70 -16.77
CA VAL A 293 6.69 0.55 -15.33
C VAL A 293 7.65 1.65 -14.87
N LEU A 294 7.22 2.46 -13.91
CA LEU A 294 7.98 3.55 -13.29
C LEU A 294 8.69 3.07 -12.02
N PHE A 295 9.90 3.58 -11.79
CA PHE A 295 10.75 3.31 -10.62
C PHE A 295 11.37 4.62 -10.14
N CYS A 296 11.17 4.98 -8.87
CA CYS A 296 11.70 6.20 -8.26
C CYS A 296 12.29 5.92 -6.88
N GLY A 297 13.42 6.54 -6.54
CA GLY A 297 14.09 6.28 -5.27
C GLY A 297 14.77 4.91 -5.17
N GLY A 298 15.03 4.45 -3.95
CA GLY A 298 15.95 3.32 -3.71
C GLY A 298 17.39 3.80 -3.47
N SER A 299 18.40 2.95 -3.68
CA SER A 299 19.79 3.26 -3.31
C SER A 299 20.82 2.60 -4.24
N ASP A 300 21.93 3.30 -4.47
CA ASP A 300 23.10 2.89 -5.25
C ASP A 300 24.27 2.39 -4.35
N MET A 301 23.98 1.98 -3.10
CA MET A 301 24.99 1.49 -2.16
C MET A 301 25.91 0.41 -2.80
N PRO A 302 27.25 0.56 -2.70
CA PRO A 302 28.21 -0.44 -3.17
C PRO A 302 27.90 -1.85 -2.66
N ASP A 303 28.08 -2.86 -3.50
CA ASP A 303 27.65 -4.26 -3.24
C ASP A 303 28.05 -4.79 -1.85
N TYR A 304 29.26 -4.47 -1.38
CA TYR A 304 29.74 -4.86 -0.04
C TYR A 304 28.86 -4.35 1.11
N TYR A 305 28.28 -3.15 1.01
CA TYR A 305 27.54 -2.49 2.10
C TYR A 305 26.22 -3.16 2.44
N TRP A 306 25.59 -3.87 1.50
CA TRP A 306 24.38 -4.65 1.76
C TRP A 306 24.63 -5.81 2.75
N GLY A 307 25.88 -6.25 2.94
CA GLY A 307 26.22 -7.21 3.98
C GLY A 307 25.66 -8.61 3.74
N ASN A 308 24.87 -9.11 4.70
CA ASN A 308 24.33 -10.48 4.71
C ASN A 308 22.91 -10.57 5.32
N TYR A 309 22.37 -11.79 5.41
CA TYR A 309 21.12 -12.14 6.10
C TYR A 309 20.88 -11.45 7.46
N SER A 310 21.92 -11.13 8.23
CA SER A 310 21.78 -10.69 9.63
C SER A 310 21.88 -9.17 9.81
N TRP A 311 22.71 -8.48 9.02
CA TRP A 311 22.86 -7.02 9.08
C TRP A 311 23.61 -6.43 7.86
N PRO A 312 23.38 -5.14 7.55
CA PRO A 312 24.23 -4.42 6.61
C PRO A 312 25.67 -4.29 7.10
N PHE A 313 26.60 -4.19 6.15
CA PHE A 313 28.01 -3.91 6.42
C PHE A 313 28.32 -2.40 6.36
N TYR A 314 27.29 -1.56 6.50
CA TYR A 314 27.37 -0.11 6.53
C TYR A 314 26.31 0.46 7.48
N ASN A 315 26.52 1.70 7.94
CA ASN A 315 25.52 2.45 8.70
C ASN A 315 24.52 3.06 7.71
N THR A 316 23.57 2.24 7.26
CA THR A 316 22.62 2.56 6.18
C THR A 316 21.97 3.93 6.37
N TRP A 317 21.53 4.26 7.59
CA TRP A 317 20.92 5.55 7.96
C TRP A 317 21.81 6.80 7.74
N THR A 318 23.08 6.66 7.34
CA THR A 318 23.94 7.79 6.90
C THR A 318 24.18 7.83 5.39
N TYR A 319 23.56 6.93 4.63
CA TYR A 319 23.64 6.83 3.17
C TYR A 319 22.37 7.38 2.54
N ALA A 320 22.49 8.28 1.55
CA ALA A 320 21.33 8.92 0.94
C ALA A 320 20.55 7.95 0.02
N ALA A 321 19.22 7.99 0.10
CA ALA A 321 18.36 7.40 -0.91
C ALA A 321 18.31 8.30 -2.15
N SER A 322 18.27 7.69 -3.33
CA SER A 322 18.23 8.42 -4.61
C SER A 322 16.93 9.20 -4.78
N ALA A 323 16.98 10.28 -5.58
CA ALA A 323 15.81 10.96 -6.11
C ALA A 323 15.39 10.44 -7.50
N LYS A 324 16.32 9.79 -8.22
CA LYS A 324 16.17 9.50 -9.66
C LYS A 324 14.98 8.63 -10.00
N CYS A 325 14.28 9.01 -11.06
CA CYS A 325 13.18 8.26 -11.65
C CYS A 325 13.55 7.69 -13.02
N HIS A 326 13.14 6.45 -13.28
CA HIS A 326 13.25 5.79 -14.58
C HIS A 326 11.97 5.03 -14.88
N TYR A 327 11.58 4.94 -16.15
CA TYR A 327 10.55 4.01 -16.60
C TYR A 327 11.03 3.14 -17.75
N ILE A 328 10.35 2.01 -17.98
CA ILE A 328 10.55 1.12 -19.13
C ILE A 328 9.19 0.67 -19.65
N THR A 329 9.04 0.64 -20.98
CA THR A 329 7.90 0.00 -21.66
C THR A 329 8.37 -1.39 -22.10
N PRO A 330 7.94 -2.50 -21.46
CA PRO A 330 8.54 -3.82 -21.73
C PRO A 330 8.12 -4.44 -23.06
N GLU A 331 6.97 -4.02 -23.61
CA GLU A 331 6.46 -4.46 -24.92
C GLU A 331 6.09 -3.23 -25.78
N PRO A 332 7.05 -2.51 -26.38
CA PRO A 332 6.78 -1.31 -27.17
C PRO A 332 5.90 -1.57 -28.39
N THR A 333 4.82 -0.80 -28.53
CA THR A 333 3.82 -0.96 -29.60
C THR A 333 4.29 -0.48 -30.98
N ASP A 334 5.38 0.29 -31.03
CA ASP A 334 6.03 0.75 -32.26
C ASP A 334 7.06 -0.26 -32.83
N GLY A 335 7.34 -1.35 -32.09
CA GLY A 335 8.34 -2.34 -32.46
C GLY A 335 9.78 -1.94 -32.16
N SER A 336 10.02 -0.92 -31.32
CA SER A 336 11.34 -0.59 -30.78
C SER A 336 11.81 -1.62 -29.73
N ASP A 337 13.13 -1.70 -29.52
CA ASP A 337 13.68 -2.48 -28.40
C ASP A 337 13.33 -1.81 -27.06
N PRO A 338 12.84 -2.55 -26.04
CA PRO A 338 12.51 -1.98 -24.74
C PRO A 338 13.75 -1.41 -24.04
N GLN A 339 13.72 -0.13 -23.66
CA GLN A 339 14.80 0.57 -22.95
C GLN A 339 14.29 1.25 -21.68
N TYR A 340 15.20 1.45 -20.71
CA TYR A 340 14.95 2.38 -19.62
C TYR A 340 15.14 3.83 -20.08
N VAL A 341 14.20 4.69 -19.70
CA VAL A 341 14.19 6.14 -19.94
C VAL A 341 14.23 6.84 -18.59
N GLU A 342 15.21 7.72 -18.40
CA GLU A 342 15.30 8.62 -17.25
C GLU A 342 14.19 9.69 -17.34
N THR A 343 13.53 9.98 -16.22
CA THR A 343 12.48 11.00 -16.10
C THR A 343 12.68 11.82 -14.82
N ASP A 344 11.94 12.91 -14.67
CA ASP A 344 12.11 13.92 -13.63
C ASP A 344 12.37 13.33 -12.22
N ASP A 345 13.44 13.79 -11.57
CA ASP A 345 13.78 13.45 -10.18
C ASP A 345 12.64 13.75 -9.21
N MET A 346 12.43 12.88 -8.21
CA MET A 346 11.54 13.18 -7.09
C MET A 346 11.98 14.46 -6.35
N PRO A 347 11.03 15.27 -5.82
CA PRO A 347 11.35 16.47 -5.04
C PRO A 347 12.22 16.27 -3.79
N LYS A 348 12.31 15.03 -3.28
CA LYS A 348 13.30 14.58 -2.29
C LYS A 348 13.60 13.10 -2.52
N GLY A 349 14.85 12.69 -2.31
CA GLY A 349 15.24 11.27 -2.34
C GLY A 349 14.51 10.44 -1.28
N ARG A 350 14.20 9.17 -1.60
CA ARG A 350 13.28 8.34 -0.81
C ARG A 350 13.60 6.84 -0.93
N THR A 351 13.84 6.17 0.20
CA THR A 351 13.68 4.71 0.39
C THR A 351 12.32 4.47 1.06
N MET A 352 11.67 3.34 0.76
CA MET A 352 10.30 3.01 1.20
C MET A 352 9.26 4.06 0.78
N GLY A 353 9.45 4.63 -0.41
CA GLY A 353 8.42 5.45 -1.05
C GLY A 353 7.35 4.57 -1.68
N GLN A 354 6.09 4.96 -1.59
CA GLN A 354 4.95 4.15 -2.04
C GLN A 354 4.07 4.91 -3.03
N PHE A 355 3.89 4.35 -4.23
CA PHE A 355 2.99 4.90 -5.25
C PHE A 355 1.55 4.42 -5.05
N VAL A 356 0.60 5.35 -4.96
CA VAL A 356 -0.85 5.11 -4.96
C VAL A 356 -1.46 5.77 -6.21
N HIS A 357 -2.15 5.01 -7.06
CA HIS A 357 -2.89 5.59 -8.19
C HIS A 357 -4.06 6.45 -7.70
N LEU A 358 -4.24 7.62 -8.30
CA LEU A 358 -5.39 8.50 -8.04
C LEU A 358 -6.40 8.42 -9.20
N PRO A 359 -7.71 8.55 -8.94
CA PRO A 359 -8.77 8.45 -9.95
C PRO A 359 -8.85 9.62 -10.96
N ASN A 360 -7.77 10.38 -11.13
CA ASN A 360 -7.61 11.41 -12.14
C ASN A 360 -6.38 11.18 -13.04
N GLY A 361 -5.81 9.97 -13.04
CA GLY A 361 -4.64 9.60 -13.85
C GLY A 361 -3.30 10.06 -13.30
N LYS A 362 -3.27 10.69 -12.11
CA LYS A 362 -2.03 11.02 -11.40
C LYS A 362 -1.67 9.93 -10.39
N MET A 363 -0.45 9.95 -9.86
CA MET A 363 0.02 9.01 -8.83
C MET A 363 0.57 9.78 -7.64
N LEU A 364 0.17 9.41 -6.42
CA LEU A 364 0.68 9.98 -5.18
C LEU A 364 1.88 9.16 -4.68
N VAL A 365 2.95 9.81 -4.23
CA VAL A 365 4.02 9.18 -3.44
C VAL A 365 3.93 9.62 -1.99
N VAL A 366 3.87 8.62 -1.11
CA VAL A 366 3.90 8.76 0.36
C VAL A 366 5.00 7.88 0.96
N ASN A 367 5.10 7.87 2.30
CA ASN A 367 5.95 6.99 3.11
C ASN A 367 7.47 7.12 2.90
N GLY A 368 8.25 6.53 3.79
CA GLY A 368 9.71 6.39 3.64
C GLY A 368 10.59 7.50 4.21
N GLY A 369 11.90 7.31 4.07
CA GLY A 369 12.97 8.18 4.57
C GLY A 369 13.95 8.58 3.48
N SER A 370 14.68 9.68 3.67
CA SER A 370 15.69 10.13 2.68
C SER A 370 17.06 9.48 2.87
N MET A 371 17.26 8.76 3.97
CA MET A 371 18.49 8.06 4.29
C MET A 371 18.23 6.58 4.62
N GLY A 372 19.12 5.70 4.15
CA GLY A 372 19.15 4.29 4.49
C GLY A 372 18.24 3.38 3.68
N THR A 373 17.74 2.35 4.34
CA THR A 373 17.08 1.20 3.71
C THR A 373 15.89 0.73 4.54
N ALA A 374 15.01 -0.03 3.89
CA ALA A 374 14.06 -0.89 4.55
C ALA A 374 14.77 -1.93 5.46
N GLY A 375 14.02 -2.55 6.37
CA GLY A 375 14.53 -3.49 7.35
C GLY A 375 14.85 -2.86 8.70
N PHE A 376 15.15 -3.73 9.66
CA PHE A 376 15.64 -3.39 11.00
C PHE A 376 16.87 -4.25 11.34
N SER A 377 17.70 -3.82 12.29
CA SER A 377 18.71 -4.68 12.90
C SER A 377 19.12 -4.20 14.30
N LYS A 378 19.74 -5.09 15.08
CA LYS A 378 20.34 -4.77 16.39
C LYS A 378 21.77 -4.23 16.25
N GLN A 379 22.38 -4.29 15.06
CA GLN A 379 23.76 -3.85 14.81
C GLN A 379 24.05 -3.65 13.31
N THR A 380 25.24 -3.12 13.02
CA THR A 380 25.89 -3.15 11.70
C THR A 380 27.33 -3.67 11.85
N LEU A 381 28.08 -3.81 10.75
CA LEU A 381 29.53 -4.09 10.82
C LEU A 381 30.34 -3.00 11.57
N TYR A 382 29.83 -1.78 11.69
CA TYR A 382 30.51 -0.66 12.36
C TYR A 382 29.92 -0.30 13.74
N VAL A 383 28.68 -0.69 14.00
CA VAL A 383 27.95 -0.41 15.25
C VAL A 383 27.50 -1.75 15.84
N THR A 384 28.36 -2.38 16.64
CA THR A 384 28.20 -3.79 17.07
C THR A 384 27.35 -3.96 18.34
N SER A 385 26.42 -3.04 18.59
CA SER A 385 25.52 -3.09 19.75
C SER A 385 24.30 -2.19 19.55
N LEU A 386 23.13 -2.64 20.01
CA LEU A 386 21.88 -1.88 19.97
C LEU A 386 21.95 -0.59 20.80
N ALA A 387 22.78 -0.54 21.85
CA ALA A 387 22.96 0.66 22.67
C ALA A 387 23.73 1.78 21.96
N ASP A 388 24.43 1.46 20.86
CA ASP A 388 25.20 2.39 20.04
C ASP A 388 24.47 2.76 18.73
N MET A 389 23.31 2.14 18.45
CA MET A 389 22.48 2.44 17.29
C MET A 389 21.71 3.75 17.50
N PRO A 390 21.80 4.75 16.59
CA PRO A 390 21.26 6.09 16.83
C PRO A 390 19.74 6.23 16.60
N TYR A 391 19.08 5.19 16.09
CA TYR A 391 17.65 5.15 15.75
C TYR A 391 17.01 3.82 16.20
N ASP A 392 17.44 3.34 17.36
CA ASP A 392 17.07 2.03 17.92
C ASP A 392 17.39 0.90 16.92
N GLN A 393 16.38 0.30 16.30
CA GLN A 393 16.57 -0.80 15.35
C GLN A 393 16.40 -0.39 13.88
N SER A 394 16.04 0.86 13.60
CA SER A 394 15.77 1.34 12.23
C SER A 394 17.03 1.39 11.37
N LEU A 395 16.95 0.83 10.16
CA LEU A 395 17.99 0.96 9.13
C LEU A 395 17.76 2.18 8.20
N ALA A 396 16.75 3.00 8.47
CA ALA A 396 16.46 4.25 7.78
C ALA A 396 16.40 5.46 8.72
N ALA A 397 16.56 6.66 8.16
CA ALA A 397 16.44 7.94 8.85
C ALA A 397 15.94 9.06 7.93
N ASP A 398 15.74 10.25 8.53
CA ASP A 398 15.15 11.45 7.90
C ASP A 398 13.81 11.17 7.16
N PRO A 399 12.73 10.82 7.88
CA PRO A 399 11.41 10.55 7.31
C PRO A 399 10.90 11.66 6.40
N VAL A 400 10.28 11.29 5.27
CA VAL A 400 9.79 12.22 4.26
C VAL A 400 8.26 12.36 4.34
N GLY A 401 7.80 13.02 5.39
CA GLY A 401 6.37 13.23 5.67
C GLY A 401 5.63 14.12 4.67
N GLN A 402 6.32 14.87 3.80
CA GLN A 402 5.68 15.58 2.69
C GLN A 402 5.47 14.61 1.51
N PRO A 403 4.24 14.44 1.00
CA PRO A 403 3.98 13.64 -0.18
C PRO A 403 4.29 14.45 -1.45
N ALA A 404 4.33 13.76 -2.59
CA ALA A 404 4.43 14.38 -3.91
C ALA A 404 3.47 13.71 -4.89
N ILE A 405 2.95 14.47 -5.87
CA ILE A 405 2.08 13.95 -6.93
C ILE A 405 2.88 13.92 -8.24
N TYR A 406 2.90 12.76 -8.89
CA TYR A 406 3.39 12.55 -10.25
C TYR A 406 2.23 12.64 -11.25
N ASP A 407 2.41 13.42 -12.32
CA ASP A 407 1.51 13.49 -13.47
C ASP A 407 2.20 12.90 -14.71
N PRO A 408 1.81 11.69 -15.17
CA PRO A 408 2.37 11.06 -16.35
C PRO A 408 2.19 11.88 -17.64
N ASN A 409 1.23 12.80 -17.70
CA ASN A 409 0.87 13.58 -18.89
C ASN A 409 1.43 15.00 -18.89
N ALA A 410 2.12 15.41 -17.82
CA ALA A 410 2.86 16.66 -17.80
C ALA A 410 4.08 16.61 -18.73
N SER A 411 4.61 17.78 -19.09
CA SER A 411 5.93 17.86 -19.73
C SER A 411 7.05 17.53 -18.75
N SER A 412 8.13 16.89 -19.21
CA SER A 412 9.36 16.75 -18.42
C SER A 412 9.89 18.12 -17.96
N GLY A 413 10.47 18.13 -16.77
CA GLY A 413 10.70 19.31 -15.93
C GLY A 413 9.45 19.76 -15.15
N SER A 414 8.36 18.98 -15.14
CA SER A 414 7.08 19.30 -14.48
C SER A 414 6.22 18.07 -14.14
N HIS A 415 6.74 16.84 -14.19
CA HIS A 415 5.99 15.65 -13.77
C HIS A 415 5.64 15.66 -12.27
N TRP A 416 6.48 16.26 -11.42
CA TRP A 416 6.29 16.29 -9.97
C TRP A 416 5.71 17.61 -9.44
N SER A 417 4.81 17.52 -8.47
CA SER A 417 4.40 18.67 -7.64
C SER A 417 4.23 18.31 -6.17
N THR A 418 4.63 19.25 -5.30
CA THR A 418 4.31 19.29 -3.87
C THR A 418 3.44 20.50 -3.50
N GLU A 419 2.91 21.21 -4.49
CA GLU A 419 2.13 22.44 -4.28
C GLU A 419 0.83 22.16 -3.51
N GLY A 420 0.60 22.94 -2.45
CA GLY A 420 -0.55 22.76 -1.57
C GLY A 420 -0.49 21.51 -0.68
N LEU A 421 0.59 20.72 -0.71
CA LEU A 421 0.69 19.48 0.05
C LEU A 421 1.38 19.70 1.41
N ASN A 422 0.66 19.42 2.50
CA ASN A 422 1.18 19.47 3.86
C ASN A 422 2.20 18.35 4.13
N THR A 423 2.86 18.42 5.29
CA THR A 423 3.80 17.41 5.79
C THR A 423 3.18 16.67 6.97
N SER A 424 3.07 15.34 6.88
CA SER A 424 2.73 14.49 8.04
C SER A 424 3.83 14.60 9.11
N SER A 425 3.43 14.59 10.38
CA SER A 425 4.35 14.53 11.52
C SER A 425 4.76 13.10 11.92
N ILE A 426 4.19 12.07 11.29
CA ILE A 426 4.41 10.66 11.67
C ILE A 426 5.51 10.04 10.81
N ALA A 427 6.45 9.35 11.45
CA ALA A 427 7.56 8.66 10.79
C ALA A 427 7.08 7.35 10.14
N ARG A 428 6.47 7.45 8.96
CA ARG A 428 6.03 6.30 8.15
C ARG A 428 7.23 5.58 7.50
N LEU A 429 8.04 4.87 8.29
CA LEU A 429 9.24 4.14 7.82
C LEU A 429 8.92 2.66 7.51
N TYR A 430 9.73 1.72 7.98
CA TYR A 430 9.60 0.31 7.62
C TYR A 430 8.37 -0.34 8.25
N HIS A 431 7.69 -1.21 7.49
CA HIS A 431 6.32 -1.66 7.76
C HIS A 431 5.27 -0.52 7.77
N SER A 432 5.47 0.56 7.00
CA SER A 432 4.37 1.46 6.61
C SER A 432 3.62 0.94 5.36
N SER A 433 2.35 1.31 5.26
CA SER A 433 1.45 0.98 4.17
C SER A 433 0.58 2.20 3.80
N ALA A 434 0.08 2.22 2.57
CA ALA A 434 -0.86 3.24 2.09
C ALA A 434 -1.79 2.68 1.01
N ILE A 435 -3.05 3.11 1.01
CA ILE A 435 -4.08 2.58 0.09
C ILE A 435 -5.12 3.64 -0.30
N LEU A 436 -5.51 3.67 -1.58
CA LEU A 436 -6.60 4.53 -2.06
C LEU A 436 -7.92 4.07 -1.45
N LEU A 437 -8.68 5.01 -0.87
CA LEU A 437 -10.00 4.76 -0.31
C LEU A 437 -11.14 5.04 -1.31
N PRO A 438 -12.36 4.52 -1.05
CA PRO A 438 -13.51 4.64 -1.95
C PRO A 438 -14.06 6.04 -2.14
N ASP A 439 -13.86 6.91 -1.15
CA ASP A 439 -14.15 8.34 -1.25
C ASP A 439 -13.06 9.09 -2.04
N ALA A 440 -12.06 8.39 -2.59
CA ALA A 440 -10.87 8.92 -3.24
C ALA A 440 -9.86 9.63 -2.30
N SER A 441 -9.97 9.51 -0.98
CA SER A 441 -8.87 9.83 -0.06
C SER A 441 -7.82 8.70 -0.06
N VAL A 442 -6.74 8.82 0.73
CA VAL A 442 -5.71 7.79 0.87
C VAL A 442 -5.46 7.52 2.35
N LEU A 443 -5.73 6.29 2.79
CA LEU A 443 -5.41 5.82 4.14
C LEU A 443 -3.92 5.48 4.23
N ILE A 444 -3.24 5.96 5.27
CA ILE A 444 -1.81 5.77 5.51
C ILE A 444 -1.64 5.30 6.95
N ALA A 445 -0.92 4.20 7.15
CA ALA A 445 -0.80 3.55 8.45
C ALA A 445 0.56 2.86 8.63
N GLY A 446 0.82 2.37 9.84
CA GLY A 446 2.15 1.90 10.26
C GLY A 446 3.08 3.06 10.60
N SER A 447 4.22 2.85 11.22
CA SER A 447 5.16 1.83 10.84
C SER A 447 5.71 1.08 12.05
N ASN A 448 6.45 -0.01 11.82
CA ASN A 448 7.28 -0.62 12.83
C ASN A 448 8.68 -0.95 12.28
N PRO A 449 9.65 -0.03 12.39
CA PRO A 449 11.06 -0.27 12.07
C PRO A 449 11.81 -1.00 13.20
N ASN A 450 11.11 -1.82 13.98
CA ASN A 450 11.64 -2.60 15.10
C ASN A 450 11.22 -4.08 14.96
N LEU A 451 11.99 -4.94 15.63
CA LEU A 451 11.84 -6.39 15.67
C LEU A 451 10.54 -6.85 16.37
N ASP A 452 10.08 -6.09 17.35
CA ASP A 452 8.85 -6.27 18.15
C ASP A 452 8.29 -4.86 18.47
N VAL A 453 7.15 -4.76 19.17
CA VAL A 453 6.52 -3.49 19.55
C VAL A 453 7.45 -2.65 20.45
N ASN A 454 7.85 -1.47 19.98
CA ASN A 454 8.65 -0.51 20.72
C ASN A 454 8.04 0.89 20.65
N MET A 455 7.22 1.22 21.64
CA MET A 455 6.60 2.55 21.79
C MET A 455 7.57 3.64 22.28
N THR A 456 8.85 3.31 22.50
CA THR A 456 9.86 4.20 23.12
C THR A 456 11.05 4.53 22.22
N ALA A 457 11.15 3.92 21.03
CA ALA A 457 12.19 4.24 20.05
C ALA A 457 12.05 5.66 19.49
N ILE A 458 13.13 6.17 18.89
CA ILE A 458 13.13 7.43 18.13
C ILE A 458 12.19 7.34 16.91
N TYR A 459 12.09 6.15 16.32
CA TYR A 459 11.05 5.79 15.35
C TYR A 459 10.22 4.64 15.94
N PRO A 460 9.17 4.96 16.74
CA PRO A 460 8.42 3.96 17.49
C PRO A 460 7.49 3.16 16.58
N THR A 461 7.08 1.99 17.07
CA THR A 461 5.86 1.33 16.59
C THR A 461 4.68 2.31 16.76
N THR A 462 3.88 2.48 15.72
CA THR A 462 2.64 3.26 15.79
C THR A 462 1.46 2.51 15.18
N TYR A 463 0.31 2.66 15.83
CA TYR A 463 -1.00 2.21 15.38
C TYR A 463 -1.87 3.39 14.89
N ASP A 464 -1.30 4.58 14.73
CA ASP A 464 -2.04 5.79 14.41
C ASP A 464 -2.23 5.88 12.89
N ALA A 465 -3.46 5.92 12.40
CA ALA A 465 -3.75 6.15 10.98
C ALA A 465 -3.79 7.66 10.67
N GLU A 466 -3.43 8.02 9.44
CA GLU A 466 -3.75 9.31 8.85
C GLU A 466 -4.54 9.08 7.55
N VAL A 467 -5.55 9.91 7.30
CA VAL A 467 -6.22 9.97 6.01
C VAL A 467 -5.73 11.22 5.27
N PHE A 468 -5.06 11.02 4.14
CA PHE A 468 -4.63 12.10 3.26
C PHE A 468 -5.72 12.41 2.23
N TYR A 469 -6.07 13.68 2.08
CA TYR A 469 -7.08 14.17 1.14
C TYR A 469 -6.41 14.89 -0.04
N PRO A 470 -6.31 14.26 -1.24
CA PRO A 470 -5.65 14.90 -2.37
C PRO A 470 -6.32 16.21 -2.82
N PRO A 471 -5.64 17.08 -3.60
CA PRO A 471 -6.12 18.44 -3.90
C PRO A 471 -7.54 18.56 -4.50
N TYR A 472 -8.09 17.51 -5.12
CA TYR A 472 -9.48 17.51 -5.62
C TYR A 472 -10.56 17.57 -4.51
N PHE A 473 -10.23 17.33 -3.25
CA PHE A 473 -11.14 17.60 -2.11
C PHE A 473 -11.42 19.10 -1.90
N SER A 474 -10.75 20.00 -2.63
CA SER A 474 -11.12 21.42 -2.72
C SER A 474 -12.45 21.66 -3.45
N ALA A 475 -12.98 20.65 -4.17
CA ALA A 475 -14.20 20.77 -4.94
C ALA A 475 -15.47 20.72 -4.06
N THR A 476 -16.22 21.82 -4.07
CA THR A 476 -17.53 21.93 -3.38
C THR A 476 -18.64 21.05 -3.97
N THR A 477 -18.41 20.42 -5.11
CA THR A 477 -19.31 19.49 -5.79
C THR A 477 -18.48 18.37 -6.39
N ARG A 478 -18.92 17.12 -6.24
CA ARG A 478 -18.30 15.92 -6.83
C ARG A 478 -19.30 15.25 -7.79
N PRO A 479 -18.83 14.56 -8.85
CA PRO A 479 -19.72 13.81 -9.73
C PRO A 479 -20.53 12.74 -8.98
N SER A 480 -21.82 12.63 -9.32
CA SER A 480 -22.72 11.63 -8.73
C SER A 480 -23.27 10.71 -9.83
N PRO A 481 -22.46 9.73 -10.30
CA PRO A 481 -22.84 8.86 -11.40
C PRO A 481 -23.96 7.88 -11.00
N GLN A 482 -24.86 7.62 -11.95
CA GLN A 482 -26.00 6.70 -11.82
C GLN A 482 -25.97 5.67 -12.95
N ASN A 483 -26.61 4.52 -12.73
CA ASN A 483 -26.64 3.37 -13.67
C ASN A 483 -25.26 2.76 -13.98
N VAL A 484 -24.27 2.96 -13.10
CA VAL A 484 -22.99 2.26 -13.18
C VAL A 484 -23.23 0.75 -12.96
N PRO A 485 -22.73 -0.15 -13.84
CA PRO A 485 -22.93 -1.59 -13.68
C PRO A 485 -22.05 -2.15 -12.55
N SER A 486 -22.48 -3.24 -11.92
CA SER A 486 -21.69 -3.96 -10.91
C SER A 486 -20.66 -4.95 -11.48
N THR A 487 -20.69 -5.18 -12.80
CA THR A 487 -19.82 -6.10 -13.53
C THR A 487 -19.35 -5.45 -14.84
N LEU A 488 -18.12 -5.74 -15.26
CA LEU A 488 -17.55 -5.29 -16.54
C LEU A 488 -16.85 -6.45 -17.25
N GLY A 489 -17.02 -6.51 -18.57
CA GLY A 489 -16.41 -7.52 -19.44
C GLY A 489 -15.15 -7.02 -20.16
N TYR A 490 -14.58 -7.92 -20.98
CA TYR A 490 -13.45 -7.64 -21.86
C TYR A 490 -13.95 -7.46 -23.31
N GLY A 491 -14.27 -6.22 -23.66
CA GLY A 491 -14.95 -5.85 -24.90
C GLY A 491 -16.45 -6.19 -24.90
N GLY A 492 -17.09 -6.14 -26.07
CA GLY A 492 -18.54 -6.23 -26.21
C GLY A 492 -19.26 -4.87 -26.16
N ASP A 493 -20.54 -4.90 -25.76
CA ASP A 493 -21.43 -3.73 -25.76
C ASP A 493 -21.09 -2.71 -24.67
N TYR A 494 -21.12 -1.43 -25.07
CA TYR A 494 -20.91 -0.28 -24.18
C TYR A 494 -22.09 -0.10 -23.22
N PHE A 495 -21.84 0.56 -22.08
CA PHE A 495 -22.86 0.88 -21.08
C PHE A 495 -23.07 2.39 -20.94
N ASN A 496 -24.21 2.79 -20.36
CA ASN A 496 -24.59 4.19 -20.19
C ASN A 496 -24.52 4.60 -18.72
N VAL A 497 -23.67 5.56 -18.38
CA VAL A 497 -23.64 6.19 -17.05
C VAL A 497 -24.34 7.54 -17.13
N LEU A 498 -25.31 7.79 -16.24
CA LEU A 498 -26.01 9.06 -16.16
C LEU A 498 -25.39 9.95 -15.08
N LEU A 499 -25.00 11.17 -15.45
CA LEU A 499 -24.59 12.24 -14.55
C LEU A 499 -25.71 13.28 -14.46
N PRO A 500 -26.42 13.41 -13.33
CA PRO A 500 -27.40 14.47 -13.12
C PRO A 500 -26.77 15.87 -13.21
N ALA A 501 -27.56 16.87 -13.58
CA ALA A 501 -27.11 18.27 -13.65
C ALA A 501 -26.48 18.79 -12.34
N SER A 502 -26.86 18.23 -11.19
CA SER A 502 -26.30 18.52 -9.87
C SER A 502 -24.89 17.98 -9.63
N SER A 503 -24.28 17.25 -10.58
CA SER A 503 -22.88 16.77 -10.52
C SER A 503 -21.83 17.87 -10.78
N TYR A 504 -22.29 19.11 -11.02
CA TYR A 504 -21.98 19.99 -12.15
C TYR A 504 -22.25 21.49 -11.98
N SER A 505 -21.30 22.41 -12.22
CA SER A 505 -21.65 23.83 -12.45
C SER A 505 -20.97 24.34 -13.74
N GLY A 506 -21.63 25.26 -14.45
CA GLY A 506 -21.12 25.77 -15.74
C GLY A 506 -21.58 24.98 -16.96
N SER A 507 -20.87 25.10 -18.07
CA SER A 507 -21.23 24.52 -19.38
C SER A 507 -21.31 22.99 -19.35
N ALA A 508 -22.40 22.44 -19.89
CA ALA A 508 -22.60 21.00 -20.02
C ALA A 508 -21.63 20.34 -21.02
N ASN A 509 -21.28 21.04 -22.09
CA ASN A 509 -20.35 20.55 -23.11
C ASN A 509 -18.93 20.45 -22.54
N ASP A 510 -18.48 21.50 -21.83
CA ASP A 510 -17.15 21.58 -21.23
C ASP A 510 -17.00 20.53 -20.11
N ALA A 511 -18.04 20.35 -19.28
CA ALA A 511 -18.08 19.31 -18.27
C ALA A 511 -17.99 17.90 -18.88
N ALA A 512 -18.73 17.65 -19.96
CA ALA A 512 -18.74 16.36 -20.64
C ALA A 512 -17.41 16.07 -21.38
N ASP A 513 -16.82 17.05 -22.07
CA ASP A 513 -15.50 16.93 -22.72
C ASP A 513 -14.35 16.71 -21.72
N ASN A 514 -14.51 17.16 -20.46
CA ASN A 514 -13.55 16.93 -19.38
C ASN A 514 -13.94 15.77 -18.44
N THR A 515 -14.83 14.86 -18.86
CA THR A 515 -15.21 13.68 -18.07
C THR A 515 -14.48 12.41 -18.52
N THR A 516 -14.01 11.64 -17.54
CA THR A 516 -13.29 10.37 -17.72
C THR A 516 -13.85 9.32 -16.77
N VAL A 517 -13.70 8.04 -17.11
CA VAL A 517 -14.10 6.91 -16.27
C VAL A 517 -12.86 6.06 -15.99
N TRP A 518 -12.58 5.80 -14.71
CA TRP A 518 -11.36 5.15 -14.24
C TRP A 518 -11.68 3.88 -13.47
N ILE A 519 -11.02 2.78 -13.83
CA ILE A 519 -11.01 1.51 -13.10
C ILE A 519 -9.69 1.43 -12.33
N ILE A 520 -9.72 1.29 -11.00
CA ILE A 520 -8.53 1.18 -10.15
C ILE A 520 -8.62 -0.05 -9.26
N ARG A 521 -7.61 -0.92 -9.35
CA ARG A 521 -7.30 -1.95 -8.35
C ARG A 521 -6.15 -1.43 -7.50
N THR A 522 -6.37 -1.33 -6.19
CA THR A 522 -5.36 -0.84 -5.22
C THR A 522 -4.17 -1.78 -5.05
N GLY A 523 -4.36 -3.07 -5.35
CA GLY A 523 -3.42 -4.12 -5.00
C GLY A 523 -3.39 -4.43 -3.51
N TRP A 524 -2.43 -5.25 -3.12
CA TRP A 524 -2.07 -5.57 -1.74
C TRP A 524 -0.91 -4.67 -1.31
N THR A 525 -1.11 -3.80 -0.31
CA THR A 525 -0.02 -2.93 0.22
C THR A 525 0.78 -3.69 1.28
N THR A 526 2.10 -3.69 1.14
CA THR A 526 3.03 -4.04 2.22
C THR A 526 4.43 -3.48 1.89
N HIS A 527 5.27 -3.21 2.90
CA HIS A 527 6.68 -2.81 2.70
C HIS A 527 6.87 -1.63 1.72
N ALA A 528 5.94 -0.66 1.74
CA ALA A 528 5.86 0.49 0.83
C ALA A 528 5.65 0.16 -0.67
N MET A 529 5.11 -1.01 -1.02
CA MET A 529 4.73 -1.37 -2.40
C MET A 529 3.32 -1.98 -2.49
N ASN A 530 2.69 -1.90 -3.68
CA ASN A 530 1.32 -2.34 -3.93
C ASN A 530 1.28 -3.44 -5.02
N MET A 531 1.26 -4.70 -4.62
CA MET A 531 1.26 -5.85 -5.55
C MET A 531 -0.06 -5.94 -6.32
N GLY A 532 -0.02 -6.11 -7.64
CA GLY A 532 -1.21 -6.14 -8.50
C GLY A 532 -1.96 -4.80 -8.63
N GLN A 533 -1.38 -3.67 -8.19
CA GLN A 533 -1.99 -2.34 -8.32
C GLN A 533 -2.01 -1.88 -9.80
N ARG A 534 -3.19 -1.51 -10.29
CA ARG A 534 -3.40 -1.03 -11.68
C ARG A 534 -4.47 0.05 -11.75
N SER A 535 -4.29 0.98 -12.68
CA SER A 535 -5.31 1.96 -13.07
C SER A 535 -5.51 1.96 -14.59
N MET A 536 -6.77 2.04 -15.02
CA MET A 536 -7.17 2.05 -16.43
C MET A 536 -8.28 3.07 -16.67
N GLN A 537 -8.10 3.97 -17.64
CA GLN A 537 -9.16 4.84 -18.14
C GLN A 537 -9.99 4.10 -19.20
N LEU A 538 -11.30 3.99 -19.02
CA LEU A 538 -12.18 3.46 -20.07
C LEU A 538 -12.44 4.54 -21.14
N ASN A 539 -12.48 4.10 -22.41
CA ASN A 539 -12.87 4.97 -23.50
C ASN A 539 -14.35 5.37 -23.34
N ASN A 540 -14.67 6.65 -23.55
CA ASN A 540 -16.03 7.12 -23.43
C ASN A 540 -16.35 8.27 -24.40
N THR A 541 -17.61 8.36 -24.80
CA THR A 541 -18.22 9.54 -25.44
C THR A 541 -19.44 9.95 -24.62
N TYR A 542 -20.22 10.94 -25.07
CA TYR A 542 -21.38 11.41 -24.30
C TYR A 542 -22.51 11.95 -25.16
N THR A 543 -23.69 12.02 -24.55
CA THR A 543 -24.82 12.84 -24.97
C THR A 543 -25.18 13.82 -23.86
N VAL A 544 -25.03 15.13 -24.12
CA VAL A 544 -25.65 16.18 -23.29
C VAL A 544 -27.16 16.11 -23.48
N ASN A 545 -27.93 16.29 -22.40
CA ASN A 545 -29.39 16.31 -22.44
C ASN A 545 -29.92 17.73 -22.13
N SER A 546 -31.08 18.09 -22.68
CA SER A 546 -31.67 19.44 -22.54
C SER A 546 -32.10 19.83 -21.12
N ASN A 547 -31.99 18.93 -20.14
CA ASN A 547 -32.23 19.14 -18.72
C ASN A 547 -30.93 19.35 -17.90
N GLY A 548 -29.77 19.42 -18.55
CA GLY A 548 -28.46 19.55 -17.89
C GLY A 548 -27.80 18.23 -17.47
N SER A 549 -28.45 17.06 -17.62
CA SER A 549 -27.77 15.78 -17.37
C SER A 549 -26.87 15.39 -18.55
N ILE A 550 -25.79 14.68 -18.26
CA ILE A 550 -24.87 14.12 -19.25
C ILE A 550 -25.01 12.59 -19.21
N THR A 551 -25.26 11.96 -20.35
CA THR A 551 -25.21 10.51 -20.51
C THR A 551 -23.85 10.14 -21.09
N LEU A 552 -22.96 9.53 -20.30
CA LEU A 552 -21.72 8.95 -20.82
C LEU A 552 -22.02 7.62 -21.50
N HIS A 553 -21.41 7.38 -22.65
CA HIS A 553 -21.38 6.09 -23.34
C HIS A 553 -19.98 5.50 -23.12
N VAL A 554 -19.87 4.49 -22.27
CA VAL A 554 -18.58 4.01 -21.74
C VAL A 554 -18.30 2.61 -22.27
N SER A 555 -17.10 2.40 -22.81
CA SER A 555 -16.69 1.08 -23.29
C SER A 555 -16.54 0.11 -22.12
N GLN A 556 -16.68 -1.18 -22.41
CA GLN A 556 -16.08 -2.23 -21.58
C GLN A 556 -14.55 -2.07 -21.56
N LEU A 557 -13.85 -2.90 -20.78
CA LEU A 557 -12.38 -2.94 -20.84
C LEU A 557 -11.93 -3.40 -22.25
N PRO A 558 -10.68 -3.13 -22.67
CA PRO A 558 -10.13 -3.74 -23.87
C PRO A 558 -10.26 -5.28 -23.84
N PRO A 559 -10.39 -5.97 -24.99
CA PRO A 559 -10.62 -7.41 -25.05
C PRO A 559 -9.37 -8.26 -24.79
N ASN A 560 -8.66 -7.96 -23.70
CA ASN A 560 -7.45 -8.64 -23.25
C ASN A 560 -7.36 -8.61 -21.71
N PRO A 561 -7.58 -9.74 -21.01
CA PRO A 561 -7.53 -9.78 -19.54
C PRO A 561 -6.13 -9.60 -18.96
N ASN A 562 -5.05 -9.66 -19.77
CA ASN A 562 -3.70 -9.42 -19.27
C ASN A 562 -3.41 -7.93 -18.99
N LEU A 563 -4.16 -7.01 -19.60
CA LEU A 563 -4.04 -5.58 -19.32
C LEU A 563 -4.54 -5.25 -17.91
N PHE A 564 -5.64 -5.88 -17.49
CA PHE A 564 -6.25 -5.70 -16.18
C PHE A 564 -6.91 -7.03 -15.79
N GLN A 565 -6.24 -7.78 -14.91
CA GLN A 565 -6.61 -9.15 -14.54
C GLN A 565 -8.05 -9.22 -14.00
N PRO A 566 -8.74 -10.37 -14.13
CA PRO A 566 -10.10 -10.51 -13.63
C PRO A 566 -10.18 -10.28 -12.12
N GLY A 567 -11.39 -10.00 -11.66
CA GLY A 567 -11.69 -9.60 -10.31
C GLY A 567 -11.93 -8.12 -10.13
N PRO A 568 -12.25 -7.68 -8.92
CA PRO A 568 -12.83 -6.37 -8.69
C PRO A 568 -11.83 -5.22 -8.76
N ALA A 569 -12.44 -4.04 -8.85
CA ALA A 569 -11.81 -2.73 -8.86
C ALA A 569 -12.84 -1.64 -8.48
N MET A 570 -12.33 -0.46 -8.17
CA MET A 570 -13.12 0.77 -8.04
C MET A 570 -13.35 1.40 -9.42
N LEU A 571 -14.60 1.66 -9.77
CA LEU A 571 -14.97 2.56 -10.87
C LEU A 571 -15.26 3.96 -10.32
N PHE A 572 -14.44 4.91 -10.74
CA PHE A 572 -14.64 6.34 -10.49
C PHE A 572 -15.07 7.05 -11.78
N VAL A 573 -15.95 8.04 -11.67
CA VAL A 573 -16.24 8.99 -12.75
C VAL A 573 -15.66 10.34 -12.36
N THR A 574 -14.73 10.83 -13.16
CA THR A 574 -13.88 11.97 -12.82
C THR A 574 -14.05 13.07 -13.85
N MET A 575 -14.56 14.21 -13.39
CA MET A 575 -14.89 15.38 -14.20
C MET A 575 -13.97 16.53 -13.83
N SER A 576 -13.25 17.09 -14.81
CA SER A 576 -12.29 18.19 -14.60
C SER A 576 -11.28 17.92 -13.48
N GLY A 577 -10.85 16.66 -13.33
CA GLY A 577 -9.93 16.20 -12.28
C GLY A 577 -10.55 15.89 -10.92
N VAL A 578 -11.87 16.09 -10.74
CA VAL A 578 -12.62 15.81 -9.50
C VAL A 578 -13.33 14.46 -9.60
N PRO A 579 -13.00 13.47 -8.75
CA PRO A 579 -13.61 12.14 -8.80
C PRO A 579 -14.95 12.08 -8.05
N SER A 580 -15.85 11.21 -8.51
CA SER A 580 -16.96 10.67 -7.70
C SER A 580 -16.44 9.89 -6.49
N ASN A 581 -17.34 9.38 -5.64
CA ASN A 581 -17.00 8.19 -4.86
C ASN A 581 -16.96 6.97 -5.81
N ALA A 582 -16.24 5.92 -5.43
CA ALA A 582 -16.20 4.68 -6.17
C ALA A 582 -17.58 4.00 -6.19
N THR A 583 -18.05 3.61 -7.38
CA THR A 583 -18.88 2.41 -7.49
C THR A 583 -17.93 1.24 -7.67
N PHE A 584 -18.12 0.14 -6.96
CA PHE A 584 -17.26 -1.02 -7.16
C PHE A 584 -17.82 -2.00 -8.17
N VAL A 585 -16.91 -2.58 -8.95
CA VAL A 585 -17.23 -3.39 -10.12
C VAL A 585 -16.38 -4.64 -10.15
N LEU A 586 -16.99 -5.78 -10.47
CA LEU A 586 -16.28 -7.02 -10.74
C LEU A 586 -15.85 -7.06 -12.22
N ILE A 587 -14.55 -7.19 -12.49
CA ILE A 587 -14.03 -7.35 -13.85
C ILE A 587 -14.00 -8.84 -14.23
N GLY A 588 -14.44 -9.18 -15.43
CA GLY A 588 -14.46 -10.54 -15.95
C GLY A 588 -15.59 -11.38 -15.36
N SER A 589 -15.36 -12.69 -15.25
CA SER A 589 -16.33 -13.68 -14.74
C SER A 589 -16.48 -13.65 -13.21
N GLY A 590 -15.39 -13.38 -12.49
CA GLY A 590 -15.26 -13.67 -11.05
C GLY A 590 -14.64 -15.02 -10.73
N ASP A 591 -14.45 -15.88 -11.74
CA ASP A 591 -13.89 -17.23 -11.60
C ASP A 591 -12.45 -17.31 -12.14
N PHE A 592 -11.72 -18.34 -11.71
CA PHE A 592 -10.44 -18.74 -12.29
C PHE A 592 -10.63 -19.39 -13.67
N GLY A 593 -9.73 -19.12 -14.60
CA GLY A 593 -9.71 -19.68 -15.96
C GLY A 593 -9.84 -18.63 -17.06
N ASP A 594 -9.97 -19.09 -18.30
CA ASP A 594 -10.04 -18.23 -19.49
C ASP A 594 -11.23 -17.26 -19.42
N GLN A 595 -10.93 -15.96 -19.39
CA GLN A 595 -11.96 -14.93 -19.28
C GLN A 595 -12.64 -14.66 -20.64
N PRO A 596 -13.98 -14.62 -20.72
CA PRO A 596 -14.68 -14.32 -21.97
C PRO A 596 -14.31 -12.94 -22.52
N THR A 597 -13.89 -12.90 -23.80
CA THR A 597 -13.62 -11.66 -24.54
C THR A 597 -14.62 -11.50 -25.70
N SER A 598 -14.78 -10.28 -26.20
CA SER A 598 -15.62 -9.97 -27.36
C SER A 598 -15.08 -8.73 -28.09
N ALA A 599 -15.37 -8.58 -29.38
CA ALA A 599 -15.01 -7.35 -30.09
C ALA A 599 -15.66 -6.13 -29.40
N ALA A 600 -14.89 -5.06 -29.17
CA ALA A 600 -15.42 -3.84 -28.58
C ALA A 600 -16.41 -3.16 -29.54
N SER A 601 -17.59 -2.82 -29.03
CA SER A 601 -18.59 -2.05 -29.77
C SER A 601 -18.10 -0.62 -30.05
N ALA A 602 -18.55 -0.04 -31.17
CA ALA A 602 -18.28 1.36 -31.47
C ALA A 602 -19.17 2.27 -30.59
N LEU A 603 -18.55 3.22 -29.89
CA LEU A 603 -19.27 4.20 -29.09
C LEU A 603 -20.09 5.16 -29.98
N PRO A 604 -21.27 5.63 -29.52
CA PRO A 604 -22.01 6.69 -30.19
C PRO A 604 -21.15 7.96 -30.39
N ALA A 605 -21.39 8.70 -31.48
CA ALA A 605 -20.76 10.00 -31.69
C ALA A 605 -21.19 10.99 -30.59
N LYS A 606 -20.28 11.86 -30.13
CA LYS A 606 -20.59 12.80 -29.04
C LYS A 606 -21.66 13.82 -29.45
N VAL A 607 -22.63 14.08 -28.57
CA VAL A 607 -23.72 15.03 -28.79
C VAL A 607 -23.63 16.17 -27.77
N GLN A 608 -23.45 17.39 -28.29
CA GLN A 608 -23.38 18.64 -27.53
C GLN A 608 -24.68 19.45 -27.69
N LEU A 609 -25.01 20.29 -26.69
CA LEU A 609 -26.10 21.26 -26.79
C LEU A 609 -25.66 22.62 -26.21
N ASP A 610 -25.90 23.69 -26.96
CA ASP A 610 -25.59 25.05 -26.52
C ASP A 610 -26.57 25.54 -25.43
N ASN A 611 -26.07 26.41 -24.55
CA ASN A 611 -26.84 27.04 -23.46
C ASN A 611 -27.40 26.05 -22.41
N VAL A 612 -26.90 24.81 -22.38
CA VAL A 612 -27.18 23.83 -21.32
C VAL A 612 -26.10 23.92 -20.24
N SER A 613 -26.50 23.92 -18.97
CA SER A 613 -25.58 24.05 -17.83
C SER A 613 -25.91 23.11 -16.67
N GLY A 614 -24.90 22.81 -15.86
CA GLY A 614 -25.05 22.14 -14.58
C GLY A 614 -25.80 23.02 -13.56
N SER A 615 -26.39 22.37 -12.56
CA SER A 615 -27.26 23.00 -11.55
C SER A 615 -26.67 22.98 -10.13
N ALA A 616 -25.42 22.56 -9.95
CA ALA A 616 -24.72 22.64 -8.67
C ALA A 616 -24.30 24.10 -8.36
N PRO A 617 -24.10 24.45 -7.08
CA PRO A 617 -23.63 25.77 -6.70
C PRO A 617 -22.25 26.06 -7.32
N SER A 618 -22.14 27.13 -8.10
CA SER A 618 -20.85 27.62 -8.57
C SER A 618 -20.04 28.12 -7.36
N GLY A 619 -19.06 27.33 -6.93
CA GLY A 619 -18.15 27.71 -5.85
C GLY A 619 -17.45 29.04 -6.15
N SER A 620 -17.27 29.89 -5.14
CA SER A 620 -16.67 31.23 -5.30
C SER A 620 -15.14 31.20 -5.43
N GLY A 621 -14.63 30.38 -6.37
CA GLY A 621 -13.24 30.37 -6.81
C GLY A 621 -13.05 31.31 -8.01
N GLY A 622 -12.10 32.24 -7.92
CA GLY A 622 -11.94 33.32 -8.91
C GLY A 622 -11.29 32.87 -10.22
N SER A 623 -12.09 32.42 -11.19
CA SER A 623 -11.63 32.21 -12.57
C SER A 623 -11.56 33.51 -13.36
N SER A 624 -10.37 34.12 -13.45
CA SER A 624 -10.15 35.36 -14.20
C SER A 624 -10.03 35.12 -15.71
N SER A 625 -11.15 34.84 -16.38
CA SER A 625 -11.21 34.66 -17.84
C SER A 625 -11.04 36.00 -18.58
N SER A 626 -9.82 36.32 -18.99
CA SER A 626 -9.49 37.57 -19.70
C SER A 626 -9.98 37.56 -21.16
N THR A 627 -11.27 37.82 -21.35
CA THR A 627 -11.89 37.93 -22.69
C THR A 627 -11.94 39.41 -23.12
N SER A 628 -11.05 39.82 -24.02
CA SER A 628 -10.97 41.21 -24.48
C SER A 628 -11.96 41.50 -25.62
N SER A 629 -13.08 42.14 -25.32
CA SER A 629 -13.98 42.75 -26.32
C SER A 629 -14.23 44.22 -25.99
N SER A 630 -13.89 45.12 -26.91
CA SER A 630 -14.01 46.57 -26.73
C SER A 630 -15.45 47.06 -26.87
N GLY A 631 -15.86 47.98 -25.99
CA GLY A 631 -17.18 48.61 -25.99
C GLY A 631 -17.20 49.83 -25.07
N ASP A 632 -17.01 51.01 -25.66
CA ASP A 632 -17.00 52.27 -24.94
C ASP A 632 -18.45 52.74 -24.65
N SER A 633 -18.74 53.18 -23.42
CA SER A 633 -19.36 54.51 -23.20
C SER A 633 -19.89 54.78 -21.77
N SER A 634 -19.69 56.03 -21.38
CA SER A 634 -20.45 56.80 -20.37
C SER A 634 -20.20 56.51 -18.88
N SER A 635 -20.36 57.57 -18.09
CA SER A 635 -19.91 57.66 -16.70
C SER A 635 -21.02 58.13 -15.76
N SER A 636 -21.15 57.48 -14.61
CA SER A 636 -21.59 58.11 -13.37
C SER A 636 -20.87 57.43 -12.20
N GLY A 637 -20.57 58.18 -11.14
CA GLY A 637 -19.75 57.64 -10.05
C GLY A 637 -19.91 58.41 -8.74
N SER A 638 -19.51 57.76 -7.64
CA SER A 638 -19.51 58.35 -6.30
C SER A 638 -18.45 57.74 -5.39
N THR A 639 -17.64 58.63 -4.79
CA THR A 639 -17.02 58.54 -3.45
C THR A 639 -16.33 57.23 -3.02
N SER A 640 -14.99 57.28 -2.91
CA SER A 640 -14.18 56.29 -2.17
C SER A 640 -14.06 56.62 -0.68
N HIS A 641 -13.96 55.59 0.17
CA HIS A 641 -13.75 55.71 1.63
C HIS A 641 -12.44 55.04 2.10
N THR A 642 -11.38 55.13 1.30
CA THR A 642 -10.08 54.45 1.55
C THR A 642 -9.34 54.95 2.80
N GLY A 643 -9.65 56.15 3.30
CA GLY A 643 -8.93 56.77 4.42
C GLY A 643 -9.15 56.16 5.81
N ALA A 644 -10.22 55.39 6.02
CA ALA A 644 -10.58 54.90 7.36
C ALA A 644 -9.94 53.56 7.76
N ILE A 645 -9.63 52.70 6.78
CA ILE A 645 -9.23 51.30 7.04
C ILE A 645 -7.76 51.19 7.46
N ILE A 646 -6.89 52.03 6.88
CA ILE A 646 -5.44 51.98 7.10
C ILE A 646 -5.06 52.32 8.55
N GLY A 647 -5.82 53.20 9.22
CA GLY A 647 -5.56 53.59 10.60
C GLY A 647 -5.78 52.48 11.64
N GLY A 648 -6.71 51.55 11.40
CA GLY A 648 -7.04 50.48 12.35
C GLY A 648 -5.96 49.38 12.42
N ILE A 649 -5.38 49.02 11.27
CA ILE A 649 -4.44 47.90 11.16
C ILE A 649 -3.13 48.20 11.90
N VAL A 650 -2.61 49.43 11.79
CA VAL A 650 -1.35 49.83 12.45
C VAL A 650 -1.47 49.78 13.98
N GLY A 651 -2.63 50.14 14.54
CA GLY A 651 -2.87 50.08 15.99
C GLY A 651 -2.90 48.65 16.55
N ALA A 652 -3.49 47.71 15.80
CA ALA A 652 -3.58 46.31 16.22
C ALA A 652 -2.22 45.61 16.30
N VAL A 653 -1.36 45.79 15.28
CA VAL A 653 -0.03 45.16 15.21
C VAL A 653 0.88 45.61 16.35
N ALA A 654 0.85 46.90 16.71
CA ALA A 654 1.63 47.42 17.83
C ALA A 654 1.24 46.79 19.18
N LEU A 655 -0.07 46.54 19.39
CA LEU A 655 -0.59 46.01 20.64
C LEU A 655 -0.26 44.51 20.81
N VAL A 656 -0.30 43.74 19.72
CA VAL A 656 0.17 42.34 19.69
C VAL A 656 1.67 42.25 20.00
N GLY A 657 2.49 43.14 19.43
CA GLY A 657 3.94 43.18 19.70
C GLY A 657 4.28 43.42 21.18
N ILE A 658 3.55 44.32 21.85
CA ILE A 658 3.72 44.61 23.28
C ILE A 658 3.35 43.39 24.14
N LEU A 659 2.25 42.70 23.82
CA LEU A 659 1.83 41.48 24.54
C LEU A 659 2.83 40.33 24.35
N GLY A 660 3.35 40.12 23.13
CA GLY A 660 4.39 39.13 22.86
C GLY A 660 5.68 39.39 23.65
N ALA A 661 6.12 40.66 23.73
CA ALA A 661 7.28 41.04 24.53
C ALA A 661 7.07 40.76 26.03
N ALA A 662 5.89 41.08 26.58
CA ALA A 662 5.55 40.81 27.97
C ALA A 662 5.54 39.29 28.29
N PHE A 663 4.99 38.48 27.38
CA PHE A 663 4.97 37.01 27.51
C PHE A 663 6.37 36.39 27.44
N GLY A 664 7.22 36.88 26.54
CA GLY A 664 8.63 36.47 26.46
C GLY A 664 9.42 36.77 27.75
N VAL A 665 9.20 37.94 28.36
CA VAL A 665 9.80 38.30 29.66
C VAL A 665 9.29 37.42 30.80
N TYR A 666 8.02 37.00 30.76
CA TYR A 666 7.44 36.07 31.74
C TYR A 666 8.09 34.68 31.67
N ILE A 667 8.20 34.08 30.47
CA ILE A 667 8.85 32.76 30.29
C ILE A 667 10.35 32.83 30.64
N ALA A 668 11.04 33.92 30.26
CA ALA A 668 12.44 34.12 30.63
C ALA A 668 12.66 34.21 32.15
N ARG A 669 11.66 34.68 32.92
CA ARG A 669 11.67 34.66 34.38
C ARG A 669 11.41 33.27 34.96
N GLN A 670 10.43 32.51 34.45
CA GLN A 670 10.21 31.13 34.91
C GLN A 670 11.44 30.25 34.71
N ARG A 671 12.08 30.29 33.52
CA ARG A 671 13.28 29.48 33.23
C ARG A 671 14.45 29.77 34.18
N ARG A 672 14.63 31.01 34.65
CA ARG A 672 15.65 31.37 35.64
C ARG A 672 15.32 30.95 37.08
N ALA A 673 14.04 30.74 37.40
CA ALA A 673 13.63 30.18 38.68
C ALA A 673 13.88 28.66 38.72
N ALA A 674 13.55 27.96 37.62
CA ALA A 674 13.82 26.52 37.48
C ALA A 674 15.31 26.18 37.61
N SER A 675 16.20 27.01 37.03
CA SER A 675 17.66 26.81 37.08
C SER A 675 18.32 27.07 38.44
N GLN A 676 17.56 27.29 39.52
CA GLN A 676 18.10 27.43 40.89
C GLN A 676 17.73 26.27 41.83
N ALA A 677 16.93 25.30 41.37
CA ALA A 677 16.66 24.07 42.11
C ALA A 677 17.90 23.14 42.09
N LYS A 678 18.58 22.99 43.23
CA LYS A 678 19.71 22.06 43.37
C LYS A 678 19.19 20.61 43.41
N PRO A 679 19.79 19.66 42.65
CA PRO A 679 19.61 18.24 42.97
C PRO A 679 20.30 17.93 44.31
N ALA A 680 19.63 17.14 45.15
CA ALA A 680 20.21 16.63 46.40
C ALA A 680 21.09 15.41 46.12
N SER A 681 22.17 15.25 46.86
CA SER A 681 23.10 14.12 46.71
C SER A 681 22.66 12.88 47.50
N MET A 682 22.87 11.69 46.93
CA MET A 682 23.17 10.49 47.73
C MET A 682 24.21 9.60 47.05
N TYR A 683 25.39 9.56 47.69
CA TYR A 683 26.42 8.51 47.69
C TYR A 683 27.12 8.08 46.38
N ALA A 684 28.37 7.69 46.58
CA ALA A 684 29.31 7.24 45.55
C ALA A 684 30.31 6.25 46.15
N MET A 685 30.98 5.49 45.28
CA MET A 685 32.21 4.73 45.54
C MET A 685 32.15 3.60 46.60
N SER A 686 32.43 2.38 46.13
CA SER A 686 33.72 1.79 46.48
C SER A 686 34.28 1.03 45.27
N SER A 687 35.60 1.02 45.13
CA SER A 687 36.31 0.33 44.05
C SER A 687 37.48 -0.46 44.64
N VAL A 688 37.64 -1.70 44.19
CA VAL A 688 38.83 -2.52 44.45
C VAL A 688 39.13 -3.31 43.19
N GLY A 689 40.32 -3.12 42.62
CA GLY A 689 40.84 -3.95 41.53
C GLY A 689 41.73 -5.07 42.06
N GLY A 690 41.76 -6.19 41.34
CA GLY A 690 42.67 -7.31 41.64
C GLY A 690 42.83 -8.21 40.43
N ALA A 691 44.05 -8.37 39.93
CA ALA A 691 44.35 -9.25 38.81
C ALA A 691 44.66 -10.68 39.30
N GLY A 692 44.08 -11.69 38.64
CA GLY A 692 44.32 -13.10 38.88
C GLY A 692 43.76 -13.93 37.71
N ALA A 693 44.54 -14.88 37.21
CA ALA A 693 44.23 -15.60 35.98
C ALA A 693 43.69 -17.03 36.22
N LEU A 694 43.16 -17.62 35.14
CA LEU A 694 42.74 -19.01 34.96
C LEU A 694 41.43 -19.44 35.66
N GLY A 695 40.38 -19.52 34.85
CA GLY A 695 39.12 -20.19 35.18
C GLY A 695 38.14 -20.14 34.01
N ARG A 696 38.18 -21.12 33.10
CA ARG A 696 37.15 -21.26 32.06
C ARG A 696 35.80 -21.55 32.72
N ARG A 697 34.83 -20.66 32.56
CA ARG A 697 33.41 -20.95 32.74
C ARG A 697 32.56 -19.98 31.93
N ASP A 698 31.47 -20.51 31.38
CA ASP A 698 30.62 -19.82 30.41
C ASP A 698 29.83 -18.70 31.08
N VAL A 699 29.83 -17.53 30.43
CA VAL A 699 28.84 -16.47 30.66
C VAL A 699 28.07 -16.37 29.36
N ARG A 700 26.78 -16.71 29.39
CA ARG A 700 25.95 -16.80 28.18
C ARG A 700 25.53 -15.41 27.72
N ASN A 701 26.01 -15.01 26.55
CA ASN A 701 25.36 -13.98 25.75
C ASN A 701 24.03 -14.54 25.21
N SER A 702 23.03 -13.67 25.07
CA SER A 702 21.79 -13.98 24.35
C SER A 702 21.93 -13.54 22.88
N ASP A 703 22.72 -14.28 22.12
CA ASP A 703 22.98 -13.98 20.71
C ASP A 703 21.82 -14.39 19.80
N SER A 704 21.29 -13.44 19.01
CA SER A 704 20.33 -13.71 17.93
C SER A 704 21.05 -14.21 16.66
N SER A 705 21.83 -15.31 16.76
CA SER A 705 22.63 -15.85 15.65
C SER A 705 22.57 -17.38 15.54
N ALA A 706 21.37 -17.90 15.27
CA ALA A 706 21.14 -19.30 14.92
C ALA A 706 21.38 -19.58 13.42
N PHE A 707 22.61 -19.33 12.92
CA PHE A 707 22.95 -19.54 11.51
C PHE A 707 24.31 -20.25 11.33
N VAL A 708 24.27 -21.55 11.06
CA VAL A 708 25.43 -22.36 10.64
C VAL A 708 24.94 -23.38 9.59
N PRO A 709 25.49 -23.39 8.36
CA PRO A 709 25.03 -24.32 7.32
C PRO A 709 25.52 -25.75 7.59
N LEU A 710 24.66 -26.74 7.33
CA LEU A 710 24.98 -28.16 7.47
C LEU A 710 24.76 -28.93 6.17
N GLN A 711 25.78 -29.67 5.75
CA GLN A 711 25.73 -30.56 4.60
C GLN A 711 25.16 -31.93 5.02
N HIS A 712 24.12 -32.45 4.34
CA HIS A 712 24.16 -33.74 3.63
C HIS A 712 22.79 -34.14 3.05
N GLU A 713 22.81 -34.99 2.03
CA GLU A 713 21.64 -35.48 1.28
C GLU A 713 20.85 -36.57 2.03
N ASN A 714 19.52 -36.62 1.83
CA ASN A 714 18.87 -37.87 1.39
C ASN A 714 17.51 -37.63 0.69
N LYS A 715 16.99 -38.64 0.01
CA LYS A 715 15.80 -38.54 -0.86
C LYS A 715 14.65 -39.46 -0.45
N SER A 716 13.42 -38.96 -0.53
CA SER A 716 12.23 -39.77 -0.87
C SER A 716 11.07 -38.89 -1.34
N MET A 717 10.72 -38.95 -2.63
CA MET A 717 9.47 -38.39 -3.17
C MET A 717 8.30 -39.32 -2.82
N TRP A 718 7.14 -38.76 -2.46
CA TRP A 718 5.84 -39.44 -2.55
C TRP A 718 4.88 -38.59 -3.40
N ASP A 719 3.92 -39.25 -4.04
CA ASP A 719 3.25 -38.77 -5.25
C ASP A 719 2.07 -37.82 -4.98
N ALA A 720 1.83 -36.87 -5.89
CA ALA A 720 0.88 -35.77 -5.71
C ALA A 720 -0.31 -35.86 -6.69
N SER A 721 -1.51 -36.20 -6.18
CA SER A 721 -2.74 -36.16 -6.99
C SER A 721 -3.97 -35.81 -6.14
N GLY A 722 -4.20 -34.51 -5.94
CA GLY A 722 -5.35 -33.96 -5.21
C GLY A 722 -5.78 -32.61 -5.76
N ASN A 723 -6.56 -32.59 -6.84
CA ASN A 723 -7.05 -31.35 -7.44
C ASN A 723 -8.17 -30.73 -6.57
N ALA A 724 -7.81 -29.78 -5.71
CA ALA A 724 -8.70 -29.19 -4.70
C ALA A 724 -9.68 -28.12 -5.23
N SER A 725 -9.75 -27.91 -6.55
CA SER A 725 -10.39 -26.75 -7.20
C SER A 725 -11.93 -26.62 -7.09
N ASN A 726 -12.59 -27.33 -6.17
CA ASN A 726 -14.06 -27.37 -6.06
C ASN A 726 -14.60 -27.77 -4.67
N PHE A 727 -13.81 -27.66 -3.61
CA PHE A 727 -14.33 -27.88 -2.25
C PHE A 727 -15.04 -26.64 -1.71
N SER A 728 -16.27 -26.83 -1.21
CA SER A 728 -16.91 -25.88 -0.31
C SER A 728 -16.11 -25.88 1.00
N LEU A 729 -15.34 -24.82 1.24
CA LEU A 729 -14.49 -24.68 2.41
C LEU A 729 -15.34 -24.26 3.62
N SER A 730 -15.74 -25.26 4.43
CA SER A 730 -16.30 -24.98 5.75
C SER A 730 -15.22 -24.34 6.64
N PRO A 731 -15.53 -23.26 7.38
CA PRO A 731 -14.59 -22.65 8.33
C PRO A 731 -14.22 -23.63 9.46
N TYR A 732 -13.06 -23.38 10.08
CA TYR A 732 -12.56 -24.13 11.22
C TYR A 732 -13.40 -23.86 12.48
N HIS A 733 -13.66 -24.90 13.26
CA HIS A 733 -14.30 -24.83 14.57
C HIS A 733 -13.48 -25.59 15.61
N ASP A 734 -13.15 -24.95 16.73
CA ASP A 734 -12.67 -25.63 17.94
C ASP A 734 -13.79 -26.40 18.62
N GLU A 735 -14.13 -27.58 18.09
CA GLU A 735 -14.96 -28.55 18.83
C GLU A 735 -14.08 -29.49 19.70
N PRO A 736 -14.24 -29.48 21.04
CA PRO A 736 -13.51 -30.38 21.93
C PRO A 736 -14.03 -31.82 21.79
N ARG A 737 -13.41 -32.59 20.90
CA ARG A 737 -13.79 -33.99 20.59
C ARG A 737 -13.74 -34.89 21.83
N MET A 738 -14.92 -35.25 22.34
CA MET A 738 -15.05 -36.31 23.35
C MET A 738 -14.90 -37.72 22.73
N GLY A 739 -13.89 -38.46 23.21
CA GLY A 739 -13.97 -39.92 23.35
C GLY A 739 -13.45 -40.79 22.20
N GLY A 740 -12.22 -41.28 22.34
CA GLY A 740 -11.65 -42.37 21.53
C GLY A 740 -10.24 -42.74 22.01
N PRO A 741 -9.95 -43.98 22.45
CA PRO A 741 -8.69 -44.28 23.14
C PRO A 741 -7.56 -44.72 22.20
N SER A 742 -6.56 -43.86 22.00
CA SER A 742 -5.20 -44.21 21.61
C SER A 742 -4.23 -43.53 22.58
N GLY A 743 -3.42 -44.32 23.29
CA GLY A 743 -2.68 -43.82 24.46
C GLY A 743 -1.33 -43.20 24.12
N GLU A 744 -1.23 -41.88 24.24
CA GLU A 744 0.03 -41.15 24.46
C GLU A 744 -0.04 -40.34 25.76
N PHE A 745 1.08 -39.72 26.16
CA PHE A 745 1.40 -39.42 27.56
C PHE A 745 0.99 -37.98 27.98
N ASP A 746 -0.03 -37.86 28.83
CA ASP A 746 -0.45 -36.60 29.46
C ASP A 746 0.43 -36.27 30.71
N PRO A 747 1.13 -35.12 30.74
CA PRO A 747 1.97 -34.73 31.87
C PRO A 747 1.24 -34.01 33.02
N TYR A 748 -0.05 -33.64 32.90
CA TYR A 748 -0.69 -32.66 33.81
C TYR A 748 -1.28 -33.24 35.12
N TYR A 749 -1.16 -34.53 35.39
CA TYR A 749 -1.93 -35.20 36.45
C TYR A 749 -1.14 -35.70 37.69
N GLN A 750 -0.51 -34.80 38.48
CA GLN A 750 -0.07 -35.13 39.86
C GLN A 750 -0.29 -34.06 40.94
N ASN A 751 -1.15 -34.41 41.90
CA ASN A 751 -1.09 -34.10 43.34
C ASN A 751 -1.23 -32.65 43.85
N ALA A 752 -2.46 -32.28 44.21
CA ALA A 752 -2.72 -31.26 45.25
C ALA A 752 -2.71 -31.88 46.67
N PRO A 753 -2.20 -31.18 47.70
CA PRO A 753 -2.24 -31.65 49.09
C PRO A 753 -3.63 -31.41 49.74
N ARG A 754 -4.04 -32.31 50.65
CA ARG A 754 -5.36 -32.29 51.29
C ARG A 754 -5.38 -31.51 52.62
N ARG A 755 -6.23 -30.49 52.73
CA ARG A 755 -7.37 -30.46 53.69
C ARG A 755 -8.23 -29.21 53.55
#